data_AF-A0A8S3TPN5-F1
#
_entry.id   AF-A0A8S3TPN5-F1
#
_cell.length_a   1.000
_cell.length_b   1.000
_cell.length_c   1.000
_cell.angle_alpha   90.00
_cell.angle_beta   90.00
_cell.angle_gamma   90.00
#
_symmetry.space_group_name_H-M   'P 1'
#
loop_
_entity.id
_entity.type
_entity.pdbx_description
1 polymer ?
#
loop_
_entity_poly.entity_id
_entity_poly.type
_entity_poly.pdbx_seq_one_letter_code
_entity_poly.pdbx_strand_id
1 'polypeptide(L)'
;MFVRYSELKDGLLQTYQMLVKSHQAIVDQENNHSNEEILEKSLDLSGSEATHIVSQLDQYYSTKNGGNGEKSVKRVKFEDDKEGMTPAGFLNCFQCQPHLVEQDASQHGTYELMSNLSDDKRTDLVKFLFELSLRDNKSANELGIILQDSSLSPKLLMHMLIYYWLSYVEPLVICIPALYHIIKVITELTDKAEVLVEWDSISPWWQKIRDTCCHSNNAVAAYLLSLACRSVAKQMEYNQVKAKDPDADTASNDDQSQCNSVDLQRWDKLVKQLEDVLSLCNLLGLQRADDMSQSIPVSVSKLMEGGRGSLSELVAKYIAKTGLQPCDIVKFGLSDTLEVDHVKEVAETVTTLDKIQGCLEILQQRFVHSLDNDVLYANTSWENAVYWYNEPELVQNLKLSSEYLKLVQNAVLQHGVGAMMWSMFISKRFQSAALLMEKVGKIPKDRLTRKEIGISEGKMVDFMEAVTEFLDILMEANCEANEVPVFNIEPLWQDIRGPTSLVELAVEQKTTNYGLIHHHYHLSVIMLAVLTFNVKSVKVISLFDTKGRNSFFKAFDQHPLLPSQNVDPTITNNRKQVLGTVNDRESMGAELLPVAGCRVAYQVLVKDKSWGAGLLTNVSPTLSSWLRELKTDHLVQPEVNVQDIANLLQHVANCLPEGFNDYELAISLVDLVQSMKG
;
A
#
# COMPACT_ATOMS: atom_id res chain seq x y z
N MET A 1 31.02 -41.61 29.81
CA MET A 1 31.03 -40.55 28.78
C MET A 1 31.13 -41.13 27.37
N PHE A 2 32.19 -41.86 27.00
CA PHE A 2 32.32 -42.48 25.66
C PHE A 2 31.21 -43.49 25.31
N VAL A 3 30.82 -44.36 26.25
CA VAL A 3 29.75 -45.36 26.03
C VAL A 3 28.40 -44.69 25.73
N ARG A 4 27.96 -43.74 26.57
CA ARG A 4 26.72 -42.98 26.38
C ARG A 4 26.73 -42.13 25.10
N TYR A 5 27.88 -41.61 24.69
CA TYR A 5 28.03 -40.89 23.42
C TYR A 5 27.90 -41.83 22.20
N SER A 6 28.46 -43.03 22.28
CA SER A 6 28.29 -44.07 21.25
C SER A 6 26.84 -44.55 21.16
N GLU A 7 26.19 -44.81 22.30
CA GLU A 7 24.77 -45.20 22.36
C GLU A 7 23.83 -44.16 21.75
N LEU A 8 24.07 -42.86 22.02
CA LEU A 8 23.28 -41.77 21.44
C LEU A 8 23.49 -41.67 19.91
N LYS A 9 24.73 -41.84 19.43
CA LYS A 9 25.03 -41.87 17.99
C LYS A 9 24.41 -43.08 17.28
N ASP A 10 24.43 -44.24 17.93
CA ASP A 10 23.77 -45.44 17.43
C ASP A 10 22.25 -45.24 17.36
N GLY A 11 21.65 -44.53 18.33
CA GLY A 11 20.25 -44.12 18.29
C GLY A 11 19.91 -43.23 17.10
N LEU A 12 20.71 -42.20 16.80
CA LEU A 12 20.52 -41.37 15.60
C LEU A 12 20.67 -42.18 14.30
N LEU A 13 21.62 -43.12 14.26
CA LEU A 13 21.81 -43.99 13.09
C LEU A 13 20.63 -44.95 12.90
N GLN A 14 20.04 -45.46 13.99
CA GLN A 14 18.81 -46.25 13.95
C GLN A 14 17.65 -45.42 13.41
N THR A 15 17.46 -44.18 13.87
CA THR A 15 16.45 -43.26 13.31
C THR A 15 16.64 -43.08 11.80
N TYR A 16 17.88 -42.83 11.35
CA TYR A 16 18.20 -42.74 9.92
C TYR A 16 17.84 -44.02 9.15
N GLN A 17 18.18 -45.20 9.68
CA GLN A 17 17.88 -46.47 9.04
C GLN A 17 16.37 -46.76 8.95
N MET A 18 15.59 -46.36 9.97
CA MET A 18 14.14 -46.51 9.96
C MET A 18 13.50 -45.58 8.92
N LEU A 19 13.98 -44.33 8.81
CA LEU A 19 13.52 -43.38 7.78
C LEU A 19 13.78 -43.91 6.36
N VAL A 20 14.99 -44.40 6.09
CA VAL A 20 15.33 -44.99 4.77
C VAL A 20 14.44 -46.18 4.43
N LYS A 21 14.07 -47.01 5.41
CA LYS A 21 13.15 -48.15 5.19
C LYS A 21 11.73 -47.68 4.88
N SER A 22 11.21 -46.69 5.61
CA SER A 22 9.89 -46.11 5.35
C SER A 22 9.82 -45.50 3.95
N HIS A 23 10.88 -44.78 3.53
CA HIS A 23 10.97 -44.20 2.19
C HIS A 23 10.98 -45.22 1.03
N GLN A 24 11.26 -46.50 1.29
CA GLN A 24 11.27 -47.56 0.29
C GLN A 24 9.91 -48.25 0.12
N ALA A 25 8.93 -48.01 1.00
CA ALA A 25 7.67 -48.76 1.07
C ALA A 25 6.51 -48.15 0.25
N ILE A 26 6.79 -47.25 -0.70
CA ILE A 26 5.78 -46.37 -1.30
C ILE A 26 4.76 -47.10 -2.19
N VAL A 27 3.48 -46.78 -1.97
CA VAL A 27 2.36 -47.00 -2.89
C VAL A 27 1.67 -45.65 -3.11
N ASP A 28 1.59 -45.19 -4.36
CA ASP A 28 0.85 -43.99 -4.73
C ASP A 28 -0.64 -44.17 -4.36
N GLN A 29 -1.18 -43.28 -3.53
CA GLN A 29 -2.63 -43.17 -3.32
C GLN A 29 -3.15 -41.91 -4.00
N GLU A 30 -4.12 -42.09 -4.90
CA GLU A 30 -4.96 -41.00 -5.39
C GLU A 30 -5.93 -40.59 -4.26
N ASN A 31 -5.77 -39.38 -3.74
CA ASN A 31 -6.66 -38.82 -2.74
C ASN A 31 -7.86 -38.18 -3.48
N ASN A 32 -9.03 -38.82 -3.41
CA ASN A 32 -10.26 -38.37 -4.09
C ASN A 32 -11.14 -37.41 -3.27
N HIS A 33 -10.64 -36.91 -2.13
CA HIS A 33 -11.38 -36.00 -1.27
C HIS A 33 -11.20 -34.54 -1.72
N SER A 34 -12.26 -33.73 -1.62
CA SER A 34 -12.16 -32.29 -1.85
C SER A 34 -11.36 -31.60 -0.73
N ASN A 35 -10.85 -30.40 -0.99
CA ASN A 35 -10.07 -29.63 -0.02
C ASN A 35 -10.89 -29.30 1.24
N GLU A 36 -12.19 -29.04 1.09
CA GLU A 36 -13.12 -28.77 2.19
C GLU A 36 -13.26 -30.00 3.10
N GLU A 37 -13.48 -31.19 2.51
CA GLU A 37 -13.60 -32.43 3.29
C GLU A 37 -12.32 -32.76 4.07
N ILE A 38 -11.15 -32.48 3.49
CA ILE A 38 -9.86 -32.70 4.13
C ILE A 38 -9.75 -31.81 5.39
N LEU A 39 -10.12 -30.53 5.28
CA LEU A 39 -10.07 -29.58 6.38
C LEU A 39 -11.09 -29.91 7.48
N GLU A 40 -12.34 -30.21 7.12
CA GLU A 40 -13.38 -30.59 8.09
C GLU A 40 -12.96 -31.82 8.90
N LYS A 41 -12.52 -32.89 8.23
CA LYS A 41 -12.19 -34.17 8.89
C LYS A 41 -10.91 -34.10 9.72
N SER A 42 -9.91 -33.33 9.27
CA SER A 42 -8.59 -33.33 9.90
C SER A 42 -8.46 -32.32 11.03
N LEU A 43 -9.16 -31.18 10.91
CA LEU A 43 -9.02 -30.04 11.82
C LEU A 43 -10.26 -29.80 12.68
N ASP A 44 -11.33 -30.60 12.52
CA ASP A 44 -12.59 -30.47 13.27
C ASP A 44 -13.21 -29.07 13.12
N LEU A 45 -13.19 -28.57 11.88
CA LEU A 45 -13.74 -27.25 11.51
C LEU A 45 -15.20 -27.36 11.09
N SER A 46 -15.95 -26.28 11.28
CA SER A 46 -17.29 -26.17 10.70
C SER A 46 -17.23 -26.12 9.17
N GLY A 47 -18.26 -26.63 8.48
CA GLY A 47 -18.28 -26.61 7.01
C GLY A 47 -18.25 -25.20 6.42
N SER A 48 -18.79 -24.21 7.12
CA SER A 48 -18.66 -22.79 6.77
C SER A 48 -17.21 -22.27 6.89
N GLU A 49 -16.48 -22.69 7.90
CA GLU A 49 -15.08 -22.29 8.11
C GLU A 49 -14.16 -22.96 7.08
N ALA A 50 -14.37 -24.25 6.79
CA ALA A 50 -13.64 -24.96 5.75
C ALA A 50 -13.86 -24.34 4.36
N THR A 51 -15.10 -24.01 4.01
CA THR A 51 -15.44 -23.33 2.75
C THR A 51 -14.78 -21.94 2.67
N HIS A 52 -14.79 -21.18 3.77
CA HIS A 52 -14.13 -19.88 3.82
C HIS A 52 -12.62 -19.98 3.59
N ILE A 53 -11.95 -20.94 4.26
CA ILE A 53 -10.51 -21.19 4.10
C ILE A 53 -10.17 -21.52 2.64
N VAL A 54 -10.90 -22.46 2.03
CA VAL A 54 -10.64 -22.86 0.63
C VAL A 54 -10.82 -21.67 -0.31
N SER A 55 -11.89 -20.88 -0.14
CA SER A 55 -12.14 -19.68 -0.94
C SER A 55 -11.00 -18.65 -0.84
N GLN A 56 -10.47 -18.40 0.35
CA GLN A 56 -9.34 -17.49 0.56
C GLN A 56 -8.05 -17.98 -0.13
N LEU A 57 -7.80 -19.29 -0.05
CA LEU A 57 -6.64 -19.92 -0.70
C LEU A 57 -6.76 -19.89 -2.22
N ASP A 58 -7.93 -20.21 -2.77
CA ASP A 58 -8.19 -20.17 -4.21
C ASP A 58 -8.01 -18.76 -4.76
N GLN A 59 -8.46 -17.73 -4.02
CA GLN A 59 -8.23 -16.33 -4.36
C GLN A 59 -6.72 -16.01 -4.40
N TYR A 60 -5.96 -16.46 -3.39
CA TYR A 60 -4.50 -16.26 -3.34
C TYR A 60 -3.76 -16.95 -4.50
N TYR A 61 -4.09 -18.21 -4.79
CA TYR A 61 -3.44 -18.93 -5.89
C TYR A 61 -3.86 -18.37 -7.26
N SER A 62 -5.08 -17.89 -7.41
CA SER A 62 -5.58 -17.27 -8.65
C SER A 62 -4.87 -15.94 -8.96
N THR A 63 -4.54 -15.15 -7.94
CA THR A 63 -3.82 -13.87 -8.13
C THR A 63 -2.36 -14.09 -8.49
N LYS A 64 -1.68 -15.11 -7.92
CA LYS A 64 -0.28 -15.43 -8.24
C LYS A 64 -0.07 -16.16 -9.57
N ASN A 65 -1.08 -16.86 -10.09
CA ASN A 65 -0.99 -17.59 -11.36
C ASN A 65 -1.38 -16.78 -12.60
N GLY A 66 -1.41 -15.44 -12.51
CA GLY A 66 -1.80 -14.56 -13.61
C GLY A 66 -0.95 -14.71 -14.88
N GLY A 67 -1.48 -15.41 -15.89
CA GLY A 67 -1.13 -15.17 -17.31
C GLY A 67 -0.26 -16.20 -18.03
N ASN A 68 0.08 -17.35 -17.44
CA ASN A 68 0.58 -18.50 -18.20
C ASN A 68 -0.05 -19.76 -17.64
N GLY A 69 -1.04 -20.28 -18.36
CA GLY A 69 -1.61 -21.59 -18.08
C GLY A 69 -0.51 -22.63 -17.89
N GLU A 70 -0.72 -23.51 -16.90
CA GLU A 70 -0.02 -24.78 -16.75
C GLU A 70 1.43 -24.80 -17.26
N LYS A 71 2.28 -23.89 -16.77
CA LYS A 71 3.64 -24.34 -16.49
C LYS A 71 3.58 -25.07 -15.17
N SER A 72 3.07 -26.31 -15.25
CA SER A 72 3.77 -27.40 -14.60
C SER A 72 5.24 -27.12 -14.86
N VAL A 73 5.93 -26.57 -13.85
CA VAL A 73 7.37 -26.69 -13.78
C VAL A 73 7.56 -28.20 -13.65
N LYS A 74 7.60 -28.88 -14.80
CA LYS A 74 8.20 -30.19 -14.90
C LYS A 74 9.60 -29.94 -14.40
N ARG A 75 9.80 -30.19 -13.10
CA ARG A 75 11.12 -30.32 -12.50
C ARG A 75 11.83 -31.30 -13.43
N VAL A 76 12.81 -30.79 -14.18
CA VAL A 76 13.73 -31.64 -14.92
C VAL A 76 14.41 -32.45 -13.82
N LYS A 77 13.95 -33.69 -13.63
CA LYS A 77 14.62 -34.65 -12.76
C LYS A 77 15.96 -34.91 -13.42
N PHE A 78 17.01 -34.28 -12.91
CA PHE A 78 18.36 -34.67 -13.24
C PHE A 78 18.61 -36.05 -12.63
N GLU A 79 19.37 -36.90 -13.31
CA GLU A 79 19.68 -38.26 -12.84
C GLU A 79 20.37 -38.30 -11.46
N ASP A 80 20.85 -37.14 -10.97
CA ASP A 80 21.49 -36.96 -9.67
C ASP A 80 20.51 -36.83 -8.48
N ASP A 81 19.18 -36.67 -8.70
CA ASP A 81 18.16 -36.61 -7.64
C ASP A 81 17.93 -37.96 -6.90
N LYS A 82 18.79 -38.97 -7.15
CA LYS A 82 18.71 -40.31 -6.56
C LYS A 82 19.64 -40.54 -5.37
N GLU A 83 20.56 -39.62 -5.06
CA GLU A 83 21.40 -39.74 -3.87
C GLU A 83 20.70 -39.14 -2.65
N GLY A 84 19.86 -39.94 -1.99
CA GLY A 84 19.31 -39.61 -0.67
C GLY A 84 20.41 -39.27 0.33
N MET A 85 20.09 -38.44 1.33
CA MET A 85 21.05 -37.97 2.34
C MET A 85 21.89 -39.12 2.91
N THR A 86 23.22 -39.04 2.83
CA THR A 86 24.10 -40.11 3.33
C THR A 86 24.05 -40.21 4.86
N PRO A 87 24.32 -41.38 5.47
CA PRO A 87 24.34 -41.51 6.93
C PRO A 87 25.34 -40.54 7.60
N ALA A 88 26.50 -40.33 6.96
CA ALA A 88 27.50 -39.36 7.43
C ALA A 88 27.00 -37.92 7.28
N GLY A 89 26.31 -37.60 6.18
CA GLY A 89 25.66 -36.30 5.98
C GLY A 89 24.61 -36.01 7.06
N PHE A 90 23.78 -37.00 7.38
CA PHE A 90 22.76 -36.91 8.44
C PHE A 90 23.36 -36.72 9.83
N LEU A 91 24.31 -37.57 10.22
CA LEU A 91 24.95 -37.47 11.55
C LEU A 91 25.71 -36.16 11.74
N ASN A 92 26.32 -35.63 10.69
CA ASN A 92 27.04 -34.37 10.74
C ASN A 92 26.12 -33.15 10.93
N CYS A 93 24.79 -33.30 10.86
CA CYS A 93 23.88 -32.19 11.16
C CYS A 93 23.68 -31.94 12.67
N PHE A 94 24.03 -32.90 13.52
CA PHE A 94 23.72 -32.88 14.94
C PHE A 94 24.98 -32.78 15.82
N GLN A 95 24.91 -31.92 16.84
CA GLN A 95 25.92 -31.80 17.89
C GLN A 95 25.35 -32.32 19.20
N CYS A 96 26.08 -33.21 19.87
CA CYS A 96 25.76 -33.68 21.21
C CYS A 96 26.30 -32.69 22.23
N GLN A 97 25.44 -32.14 23.11
CA GLN A 97 25.90 -31.32 24.23
C GLN A 97 26.36 -32.21 25.40
N PRO A 98 27.64 -32.14 25.85
CA PRO A 98 28.14 -33.01 26.90
C PRO A 98 27.68 -32.63 28.32
N HIS A 99 27.37 -31.36 28.57
CA HIS A 99 27.12 -30.81 29.91
C HIS A 99 25.75 -31.17 30.52
N LEU A 100 24.79 -31.58 29.71
CA LEU A 100 23.46 -32.02 30.17
C LEU A 100 23.36 -33.54 30.37
N VAL A 101 24.38 -34.29 29.95
CA VAL A 101 24.43 -35.76 30.08
C VAL A 101 24.49 -36.20 31.56
N GLU A 102 24.89 -35.31 32.48
CA GLU A 102 25.03 -35.62 33.91
C GLU A 102 23.75 -35.42 34.74
N GLN A 103 22.76 -34.64 34.27
CA GLN A 103 21.60 -34.24 35.10
C GLN A 103 20.25 -34.83 34.67
N ASP A 104 20.07 -35.21 33.40
CA ASP A 104 18.79 -35.77 32.91
C ASP A 104 18.83 -37.28 32.69
N ALA A 105 17.87 -37.98 33.30
CA ALA A 105 17.59 -39.41 33.15
C ALA A 105 16.51 -39.69 32.07
N SER A 106 16.16 -38.71 31.25
CA SER A 106 15.18 -38.86 30.16
C SER A 106 15.79 -39.59 28.95
N GLN A 107 14.96 -40.36 28.24
CA GLN A 107 15.35 -41.15 27.07
C GLN A 107 15.58 -40.30 25.80
N HIS A 108 15.17 -39.03 25.78
CA HIS A 108 15.34 -38.12 24.65
C HIS A 108 16.61 -37.28 24.80
N GLY A 109 17.46 -37.30 23.77
CA GLY A 109 18.84 -36.84 23.82
C GLY A 109 19.03 -35.33 23.66
N THR A 110 20.11 -34.87 24.30
CA THR A 110 20.78 -33.56 24.31
C THR A 110 21.44 -33.22 22.96
N TYR A 111 20.68 -33.37 21.87
CA TYR A 111 21.10 -33.03 20.53
C TYR A 111 20.58 -31.66 20.12
N GLU A 112 21.47 -30.84 19.56
CA GLU A 112 21.14 -29.59 18.88
C GLU A 112 21.64 -29.65 17.44
N LEU A 113 21.06 -28.85 16.55
CA LEU A 113 21.62 -28.66 15.22
C LEU A 113 22.97 -27.95 15.33
N MET A 114 23.94 -28.34 14.51
CA MET A 114 25.21 -27.61 14.45
C MET A 114 24.96 -26.13 14.11
N SER A 115 25.56 -25.24 14.90
CA SER A 115 25.40 -23.78 14.76
C SER A 115 25.96 -23.23 13.44
N ASN A 116 26.86 -23.96 12.78
CA ASN A 116 27.48 -23.60 11.50
C ASN A 116 26.90 -24.37 10.29
N LEU A 117 25.73 -25.00 10.43
CA LEU A 117 25.10 -25.70 9.31
C LEU A 117 24.65 -24.69 8.24
N SER A 118 25.03 -24.90 6.97
CA SER A 118 24.56 -24.07 5.86
C SER A 118 23.05 -24.27 5.62
N ASP A 119 22.38 -23.23 5.09
CA ASP A 119 20.94 -23.27 4.83
C ASP A 119 20.55 -24.39 3.85
N ASP A 120 21.41 -24.70 2.87
CA ASP A 120 21.22 -25.83 1.94
C ASP A 120 21.19 -27.17 2.69
N LYS A 121 22.17 -27.42 3.58
CA LYS A 121 22.23 -28.66 4.35
C LYS A 121 21.09 -28.78 5.35
N ARG A 122 20.67 -27.67 5.94
CA ARG A 122 19.48 -27.63 6.82
C ARG A 122 18.24 -28.00 6.02
N THR A 123 18.10 -27.44 4.82
CA THR A 123 16.99 -27.71 3.90
C THR A 123 16.98 -29.18 3.46
N ASP A 124 18.12 -29.76 3.13
CA ASP A 124 18.24 -31.17 2.75
C ASP A 124 17.90 -32.10 3.91
N LEU A 125 18.35 -31.78 5.13
CA LEU A 125 17.99 -32.53 6.33
C LEU A 125 16.49 -32.52 6.56
N VAL A 126 15.85 -31.35 6.55
CA VAL A 126 14.42 -31.27 6.85
C VAL A 126 13.55 -31.85 5.74
N LYS A 127 13.98 -31.76 4.47
CA LYS A 127 13.38 -32.51 3.35
C LYS A 127 13.46 -34.01 3.60
N PHE A 128 14.65 -34.51 3.92
CA PHE A 128 14.85 -35.93 4.22
C PHE A 128 13.97 -36.42 5.38
N LEU A 129 13.74 -35.58 6.41
CA LEU A 129 12.93 -35.95 7.56
C LEU A 129 11.42 -35.95 7.28
N PHE A 130 10.91 -34.99 6.51
CA PHE A 130 9.46 -34.71 6.48
C PHE A 130 8.81 -34.75 5.09
N GLU A 131 9.56 -34.65 3.99
CA GLU A 131 8.96 -34.49 2.65
C GLU A 131 8.03 -35.64 2.27
N LEU A 132 8.47 -36.89 2.51
CA LEU A 132 7.69 -38.07 2.16
C LEU A 132 6.49 -38.24 3.10
N SER A 133 6.71 -38.05 4.40
CA SER A 133 5.66 -38.18 5.41
C SER A 133 4.58 -37.10 5.32
N LEU A 134 4.88 -35.91 4.81
CA LEU A 134 3.87 -34.87 4.58
C LEU A 134 3.05 -35.08 3.32
N ARG A 135 3.57 -35.84 2.34
CA ARG A 135 2.85 -36.15 1.09
C ARG A 135 1.95 -37.38 1.20
N ASP A 136 2.26 -38.31 2.10
CA ASP A 136 1.50 -39.54 2.31
C ASP A 136 1.13 -39.75 3.78
N ASN A 137 -0.17 -39.91 4.05
CA ASN A 137 -0.71 -40.12 5.38
C ASN A 137 -0.24 -41.44 6.02
N LYS A 138 0.05 -42.49 5.24
CA LYS A 138 0.59 -43.73 5.82
C LYS A 138 2.02 -43.52 6.31
N SER A 139 2.83 -42.88 5.47
CA SER A 139 4.19 -42.44 5.82
C SER A 139 4.22 -41.47 7.02
N ALA A 140 3.16 -40.68 7.24
CA ALA A 140 3.02 -39.86 8.45
C ALA A 140 2.86 -40.71 9.73
N ASN A 141 2.05 -41.76 9.69
CA ASN A 141 1.87 -42.67 10.84
C ASN A 141 3.15 -43.45 11.15
N GLU A 142 3.84 -43.94 10.12
CA GLU A 142 5.15 -44.60 10.27
C GLU A 142 6.19 -43.65 10.86
N LEU A 143 6.24 -42.40 10.36
CA LEU A 143 7.11 -41.38 10.93
C LEU A 143 6.77 -41.12 12.39
N GLY A 144 5.49 -41.08 12.77
CA GLY A 144 5.08 -40.94 14.17
C GLY A 144 5.73 -41.98 15.09
N ILE A 145 5.74 -43.26 14.66
CA ILE A 145 6.41 -44.35 15.40
C ILE A 145 7.92 -44.14 15.44
N ILE A 146 8.54 -43.79 14.30
CA ILE A 146 9.98 -43.51 14.19
C ILE A 146 10.40 -42.38 15.13
N LEU A 147 9.57 -41.33 15.26
CA LEU A 147 9.85 -40.18 16.12
C LEU A 147 9.73 -40.54 17.60
N GLN A 148 8.78 -41.40 17.99
CA GLN A 148 8.65 -41.90 19.36
C GLN A 148 9.89 -42.70 19.80
N ASP A 149 10.46 -43.50 18.90
CA ASP A 149 11.68 -44.27 19.13
C ASP A 149 12.98 -43.45 18.90
N SER A 150 12.86 -42.18 18.53
CA SER A 150 14.02 -41.34 18.20
C SER A 150 14.71 -40.77 19.43
N SER A 151 16.03 -40.63 19.32
CA SER A 151 16.86 -39.94 20.34
C SER A 151 16.79 -38.41 20.24
N LEU A 152 15.97 -37.85 19.33
CA LEU A 152 15.84 -36.42 19.11
C LEU A 152 14.84 -35.81 20.09
N SER A 153 15.12 -34.60 20.57
CA SER A 153 14.18 -33.90 21.45
C SER A 153 12.94 -33.43 20.68
N PRO A 154 11.73 -33.51 21.28
CA PRO A 154 10.50 -33.01 20.65
C PRO A 154 10.59 -31.54 20.22
N LYS A 155 11.25 -30.69 21.02
CA LYS A 155 11.54 -29.28 20.70
C LYS A 155 12.31 -29.12 19.40
N LEU A 156 13.32 -29.96 19.17
CA LEU A 156 14.12 -29.92 17.96
C LEU A 156 13.34 -30.42 16.74
N LEU A 157 12.58 -31.52 16.91
CA LEU A 157 11.72 -32.07 15.86
C LEU A 157 10.66 -31.05 15.40
N MET A 158 9.97 -30.40 16.34
CA MET A 158 8.97 -29.38 16.03
C MET A 158 9.59 -28.19 15.30
N HIS A 159 10.76 -27.71 15.76
CA HIS A 159 11.46 -26.61 15.08
C HIS A 159 11.85 -26.95 13.63
N MET A 160 12.34 -28.17 13.39
CA MET A 160 12.69 -28.64 12.04
C MET A 160 11.45 -28.80 11.14
N LEU A 161 10.34 -29.32 11.68
CA LEU A 161 9.07 -29.44 10.96
C LEU A 161 8.54 -28.07 10.55
N ILE A 162 8.50 -27.11 11.47
CA ILE A 162 8.05 -25.74 11.20
C ILE A 162 8.95 -25.08 10.16
N TYR A 163 10.27 -25.21 10.31
CA TYR A 163 11.23 -24.66 9.34
C TYR A 163 10.96 -25.23 7.93
N TYR A 164 10.74 -26.54 7.82
CA TYR A 164 10.39 -27.17 6.55
C TYR A 164 9.09 -26.64 5.96
N TRP A 165 8.02 -26.66 6.77
CA TRP A 165 6.67 -26.29 6.34
C TRP A 165 6.59 -24.83 5.88
N LEU A 166 7.16 -23.90 6.66
CA LEU A 166 7.18 -22.48 6.29
C LEU A 166 8.02 -22.18 5.04
N SER A 167 9.00 -23.04 4.74
CA SER A 167 9.82 -22.98 3.52
C SER A 167 9.17 -23.69 2.32
N TYR A 168 8.03 -24.36 2.51
CA TYR A 168 7.39 -25.20 1.50
C TYR A 168 6.56 -24.37 0.50
N VAL A 169 6.66 -24.71 -0.78
CA VAL A 169 6.07 -23.95 -1.91
C VAL A 169 4.95 -24.73 -2.64
N GLU A 170 4.79 -26.02 -2.34
CA GLU A 170 3.87 -26.98 -2.99
C GLU A 170 2.47 -27.03 -2.32
N PRO A 171 1.45 -27.73 -2.87
CA PRO A 171 0.07 -27.59 -2.39
C PRO A 171 -0.12 -28.10 -0.96
N LEU A 172 -0.33 -27.15 -0.05
CA LEU A 172 -0.28 -27.36 1.40
C LEU A 172 -1.54 -28.04 1.97
N VAL A 173 -2.72 -27.86 1.36
CA VAL A 173 -3.99 -28.38 1.91
C VAL A 173 -4.02 -29.91 1.95
N ILE A 174 -3.54 -30.57 0.90
CA ILE A 174 -3.51 -32.05 0.83
C ILE A 174 -2.60 -32.63 1.92
N CYS A 175 -1.59 -31.89 2.35
CA CYS A 175 -0.63 -32.30 3.36
C CYS A 175 -1.13 -32.07 4.80
N ILE A 176 -2.31 -31.44 5.00
CA ILE A 176 -2.83 -31.10 6.33
C ILE A 176 -3.07 -32.31 7.24
N PRO A 177 -3.66 -33.44 6.79
CA PRO A 177 -3.87 -34.58 7.69
C PRO A 177 -2.55 -35.15 8.21
N ALA A 178 -1.54 -35.25 7.34
CA ALA A 178 -0.19 -35.67 7.71
C ALA A 178 0.47 -34.67 8.66
N LEU A 179 0.38 -33.37 8.37
CA LEU A 179 0.91 -32.32 9.23
C LEU A 179 0.28 -32.38 10.63
N TYR A 180 -1.05 -32.46 10.71
CA TYR A 180 -1.79 -32.57 11.96
C TYR A 180 -1.33 -33.78 12.78
N HIS A 181 -1.18 -34.94 12.13
CA HIS A 181 -0.71 -36.16 12.78
C HIS A 181 0.70 -36.01 13.35
N ILE A 182 1.64 -35.48 12.55
CA ILE A 182 3.03 -35.30 12.98
C ILE A 182 3.12 -34.29 14.13
N ILE A 183 2.40 -33.16 14.05
CA ILE A 183 2.33 -32.16 15.13
C ILE A 183 1.78 -32.79 16.41
N LYS A 184 0.71 -33.58 16.29
CA LYS A 184 0.11 -34.28 17.43
C LYS A 184 1.11 -35.22 18.10
N VAL A 185 1.78 -36.08 17.35
CA VAL A 185 2.77 -37.03 17.90
C VAL A 185 3.91 -36.29 18.60
N ILE A 186 4.48 -35.26 17.97
CA ILE A 186 5.57 -34.48 18.58
C ILE A 186 5.09 -33.78 19.87
N THR A 187 3.84 -33.29 19.88
CA THR A 187 3.25 -32.63 21.05
C THR A 187 3.01 -33.64 22.19
N GLU A 188 2.55 -34.85 21.90
CA GLU A 188 2.35 -35.93 22.89
C GLU A 188 3.67 -36.42 23.51
N LEU A 189 4.78 -36.32 22.78
CA LEU A 189 6.14 -36.62 23.27
C LEU A 189 6.74 -35.52 24.15
N THR A 190 6.15 -34.33 24.15
CA THR A 190 6.63 -33.19 24.94
C THR A 190 6.12 -33.28 26.39
N ASP A 191 6.87 -32.71 27.34
CA ASP A 191 6.43 -32.65 28.74
C ASP A 191 5.05 -31.97 28.84
N LYS A 192 4.10 -32.67 29.47
CA LYS A 192 2.72 -32.20 29.67
C LYS A 192 2.68 -30.85 30.38
N ALA A 193 3.64 -30.55 31.27
CA ALA A 193 3.70 -29.27 31.97
C ALA A 193 4.04 -28.09 31.04
N GLU A 194 4.73 -28.33 29.93
CA GLU A 194 5.03 -27.28 28.94
C GLU A 194 3.86 -27.05 27.97
N VAL A 195 3.07 -28.09 27.70
CA VAL A 195 1.97 -28.06 26.71
C VAL A 195 0.63 -27.68 27.34
N LEU A 196 0.30 -28.24 28.50
CA LEU A 196 -0.99 -28.06 29.19
C LEU A 196 -0.80 -27.18 30.43
N VAL A 197 -0.95 -25.88 30.25
CA VAL A 197 -0.89 -24.86 31.31
C VAL A 197 -2.27 -24.59 31.92
N GLU A 198 -2.32 -23.77 32.98
CA GLU A 198 -3.58 -23.28 33.55
C GLU A 198 -4.34 -22.43 32.53
N TRP A 199 -5.68 -22.35 32.67
CA TRP A 199 -6.58 -21.75 31.67
C TRP A 199 -6.31 -20.25 31.39
N ASP A 200 -5.71 -19.53 32.35
CA ASP A 200 -5.33 -18.12 32.27
C ASP A 200 -3.86 -17.89 31.87
N SER A 201 -3.10 -18.99 31.73
CA SER A 201 -1.67 -18.99 31.47
C SER A 201 -1.36 -19.27 30.00
N ILE A 202 -0.10 -19.03 29.61
CA ILE A 202 0.36 -19.19 28.23
C ILE A 202 1.41 -20.30 28.17
N SER A 203 1.18 -21.30 27.35
CA SER A 203 2.14 -22.37 27.11
C SER A 203 3.41 -21.81 26.45
N PRO A 204 4.60 -22.02 27.04
CA PRO A 204 5.86 -21.66 26.40
C PRO A 204 6.10 -22.48 25.12
N TRP A 205 5.57 -23.71 25.05
CA TRP A 205 5.63 -24.56 23.87
C TRP A 205 4.86 -23.95 22.71
N TRP A 206 3.58 -23.64 22.90
CA TRP A 206 2.76 -23.03 21.85
C TRP A 206 3.19 -21.61 21.52
N GLN A 207 3.67 -20.84 22.49
CA GLN A 207 4.15 -19.48 22.25
C GLN A 207 5.31 -19.45 21.26
N LYS A 208 6.30 -20.34 21.40
CA LYS A 208 7.44 -20.41 20.47
C LYS A 208 7.02 -20.73 19.03
N ILE A 209 5.99 -21.58 18.88
CA ILE A 209 5.44 -21.95 17.57
C ILE A 209 4.71 -20.75 16.97
N ARG A 210 3.83 -20.08 17.74
CA ARG A 210 3.14 -18.85 17.33
C ARG A 210 4.12 -17.77 16.90
N ASP A 211 5.18 -17.53 17.68
CA ASP A 211 6.21 -16.55 17.35
C ASP A 211 6.85 -16.88 15.98
N THR A 212 7.16 -18.14 15.72
CA THR A 212 7.74 -18.55 14.44
C THR A 212 6.77 -18.34 13.27
N CYS A 213 5.48 -18.64 13.45
CA CYS A 213 4.44 -18.37 12.46
C CYS A 213 4.29 -16.85 12.18
N CYS A 214 4.28 -16.01 13.22
CA CYS A 214 4.15 -14.55 13.09
C CYS A 214 5.26 -13.92 12.25
N HIS A 215 6.48 -14.47 12.29
CA HIS A 215 7.63 -13.95 11.55
C HIS A 215 7.73 -14.45 10.10
N SER A 216 6.95 -15.47 9.74
CA SER A 216 7.00 -16.06 8.40
C SER A 216 6.51 -15.08 7.34
N ASN A 217 7.25 -14.97 6.23
CA ASN A 217 6.80 -14.26 5.02
C ASN A 217 5.93 -15.15 4.11
N ASN A 218 5.82 -16.45 4.40
CA ASN A 218 4.94 -17.38 3.69
C ASN A 218 3.59 -17.43 4.41
N ALA A 219 2.70 -16.51 4.04
CA ALA A 219 1.39 -16.32 4.68
C ALA A 219 0.54 -17.59 4.65
N VAL A 220 0.49 -18.29 3.51
CA VAL A 220 -0.31 -19.52 3.37
C VAL A 220 0.21 -20.64 4.27
N ALA A 221 1.53 -20.89 4.26
CA ALA A 221 2.11 -21.92 5.11
C ALA A 221 1.93 -21.61 6.60
N ALA A 222 2.13 -20.35 7.00
CA ALA A 222 1.94 -19.92 8.39
C ALA A 222 0.47 -20.04 8.83
N TYR A 223 -0.47 -19.68 7.96
CA TYR A 223 -1.91 -19.78 8.21
C TYR A 223 -2.32 -21.24 8.44
N LEU A 224 -1.98 -22.13 7.50
CA LEU A 224 -2.31 -23.55 7.57
C LEU A 224 -1.63 -24.27 8.74
N LEU A 225 -0.38 -23.92 9.05
CA LEU A 225 0.32 -24.44 10.22
C LEU A 225 -0.36 -24.02 11.52
N SER A 226 -0.82 -22.77 11.60
CA SER A 226 -1.51 -22.23 12.77
C SER A 226 -2.87 -22.88 12.98
N LEU A 227 -3.60 -23.17 11.90
CA LEU A 227 -4.85 -23.94 11.94
C LEU A 227 -4.61 -25.38 12.46
N ALA A 228 -3.58 -26.06 11.98
CA ALA A 228 -3.21 -27.39 12.45
C ALA A 228 -2.80 -27.37 13.94
N CYS A 229 -1.94 -26.44 14.35
CA CYS A 229 -1.52 -26.29 15.74
C CYS A 229 -2.68 -25.95 16.68
N ARG A 230 -3.58 -25.04 16.27
CA ARG A 230 -4.81 -24.71 17.03
C ARG A 230 -5.66 -25.95 17.25
N SER A 231 -5.85 -26.76 16.22
CA SER A 231 -6.68 -27.97 16.28
C SER A 231 -6.07 -29.04 17.18
N VAL A 232 -4.75 -29.22 17.14
CA VAL A 232 -4.02 -30.10 18.08
C VAL A 232 -4.12 -29.57 19.51
N ALA A 233 -3.92 -28.27 19.73
CA ALA A 233 -4.03 -27.66 21.06
C ALA A 233 -5.43 -27.86 21.66
N LYS A 234 -6.49 -27.62 20.88
CA LYS A 234 -7.89 -27.85 21.28
C LYS A 234 -8.13 -29.31 21.65
N GLN A 235 -7.61 -30.25 20.85
CA GLN A 235 -7.74 -31.69 21.16
C GLN A 235 -7.01 -32.08 22.45
N MET A 236 -5.81 -31.52 22.70
CA MET A 236 -5.03 -31.81 23.91
C MET A 236 -5.74 -31.30 25.17
N GLU A 237 -6.31 -30.08 25.13
CA GLU A 237 -7.11 -29.54 26.24
C GLU A 237 -8.39 -30.37 26.46
N TYR A 238 -9.10 -30.73 25.40
CA TYR A 238 -10.30 -31.58 25.49
C TYR A 238 -10.00 -32.93 26.15
N ASN A 239 -8.91 -33.60 25.74
CA ASN A 239 -8.48 -34.86 26.33
C ASN A 239 -8.13 -34.71 27.82
N GLN A 240 -7.60 -33.55 28.23
CA GLN A 240 -7.31 -33.26 29.63
C GLN A 240 -8.58 -33.07 30.46
N VAL A 241 -9.59 -32.39 29.92
CA VAL A 241 -10.91 -32.22 30.56
C VAL A 241 -11.59 -33.59 30.72
N LYS A 242 -11.62 -34.39 29.64
CA LYS A 242 -12.18 -35.75 29.66
C LYS A 242 -11.48 -36.68 30.65
N ALA A 243 -10.17 -36.53 30.84
CA ALA A 243 -9.42 -37.30 31.82
C ALA A 243 -9.72 -36.89 33.28
N LYS A 244 -10.16 -35.65 33.52
CA LYS A 244 -10.53 -35.13 34.85
C LYS A 244 -11.98 -35.43 35.22
N ASP A 245 -12.89 -35.47 34.24
CA ASP A 245 -14.30 -35.82 34.43
C ASP A 245 -14.80 -36.73 33.28
N PRO A 246 -14.83 -38.07 33.49
CA PRO A 246 -15.25 -39.01 32.47
C PRO A 246 -16.77 -39.06 32.22
N ASP A 247 -17.60 -38.42 33.07
CA ASP A 247 -19.07 -38.36 32.92
C ASP A 247 -19.56 -37.05 32.26
N ALA A 248 -18.64 -36.17 31.84
CA ALA A 248 -18.90 -34.89 31.18
C ALA A 248 -19.66 -35.00 29.83
N ASP A 249 -19.84 -36.20 29.29
CA ASP A 249 -20.57 -36.47 28.03
C ASP A 249 -22.12 -36.33 28.16
N THR A 250 -22.66 -36.00 29.35
CA THR A 250 -24.12 -35.83 29.55
C THR A 250 -24.66 -34.42 29.31
N ALA A 251 -23.79 -33.43 29.09
CA ALA A 251 -24.18 -32.15 28.54
C ALA A 251 -24.06 -32.20 27.00
N SER A 252 -25.08 -31.68 26.31
CA SER A 252 -25.21 -31.67 24.85
C SER A 252 -23.91 -31.38 24.09
N ASN A 253 -23.78 -31.92 22.87
CA ASN A 253 -22.68 -31.67 21.91
C ASN A 253 -22.28 -30.18 21.73
N ASP A 254 -23.09 -29.23 22.19
CA ASP A 254 -22.78 -27.80 22.24
C ASP A 254 -21.64 -27.45 23.23
N ASP A 255 -21.32 -28.29 24.23
CA ASP A 255 -20.26 -28.01 25.23
C ASP A 255 -18.83 -28.35 24.76
N GLN A 256 -18.66 -28.95 23.58
CA GLN A 256 -17.34 -29.03 22.90
C GLN A 256 -16.78 -27.63 22.54
N SER A 257 -17.60 -26.59 22.66
CA SER A 257 -17.26 -25.18 22.42
C SER A 257 -16.68 -24.43 23.63
N GLN A 258 -16.66 -25.01 24.83
CA GLN A 258 -16.24 -24.29 26.05
C GLN A 258 -14.72 -24.38 26.37
N CYS A 259 -13.86 -24.53 25.36
CA CYS A 259 -12.42 -24.44 25.54
C CYS A 259 -11.97 -22.99 25.37
N ASN A 260 -12.14 -22.17 26.41
CA ASN A 260 -11.88 -20.72 26.39
C ASN A 260 -10.51 -20.35 26.97
N SER A 261 -9.51 -21.22 26.87
CA SER A 261 -8.18 -20.94 27.41
C SER A 261 -7.56 -19.70 26.74
N VAL A 262 -6.73 -18.96 27.48
CA VAL A 262 -5.97 -17.82 26.94
C VAL A 262 -5.10 -18.26 25.75
N ASP A 263 -4.61 -19.49 25.78
CA ASP A 263 -3.80 -20.06 24.70
C ASP A 263 -4.59 -20.29 23.40
N LEU A 264 -5.82 -20.81 23.49
CA LEU A 264 -6.71 -20.97 22.33
C LEU A 264 -7.15 -19.61 21.77
N GLN A 265 -7.45 -18.64 22.65
CA GLN A 265 -7.74 -17.27 22.22
C GLN A 265 -6.57 -16.64 21.46
N ARG A 266 -5.32 -16.92 21.85
CA ARG A 266 -4.12 -16.47 21.13
C ARG A 266 -3.97 -17.15 19.76
N TRP A 267 -4.33 -18.43 19.65
CA TRP A 267 -4.38 -19.10 18.36
C TRP A 267 -5.44 -18.51 17.45
N ASP A 268 -6.65 -18.28 17.95
CA ASP A 268 -7.72 -17.65 17.16
C ASP A 268 -7.36 -16.24 16.71
N LYS A 269 -6.71 -15.45 17.58
CA LYS A 269 -6.17 -14.14 17.22
C LYS A 269 -5.14 -14.25 16.10
N LEU A 270 -4.17 -15.16 16.22
CA LEU A 270 -3.12 -15.34 15.21
C LEU A 270 -3.68 -15.82 13.86
N VAL A 271 -4.61 -16.78 13.88
CA VAL A 271 -5.29 -17.28 12.67
C VAL A 271 -5.97 -16.13 11.93
N LYS A 272 -6.73 -15.29 12.63
CA LYS A 272 -7.38 -14.10 12.03
C LYS A 272 -6.37 -13.07 11.51
N GLN A 273 -5.29 -12.82 12.23
CA GLN A 273 -4.21 -11.93 11.78
C GLN A 273 -3.50 -12.48 10.52
N LEU A 274 -3.37 -13.80 10.38
CA LEU A 274 -2.80 -14.42 9.20
C LEU A 274 -3.76 -14.38 8.00
N GLU A 275 -5.06 -14.45 8.21
CA GLU A 275 -6.07 -14.21 7.14
C GLU A 275 -6.02 -12.77 6.62
N ASP A 276 -5.85 -11.82 7.54
CA ASP A 276 -5.64 -10.40 7.26
C ASP A 276 -4.37 -10.20 6.40
N VAL A 277 -3.26 -10.82 6.79
CA VAL A 277 -2.00 -10.82 6.02
C VAL A 277 -2.17 -11.51 4.66
N LEU A 278 -2.94 -12.60 4.58
CA LEU A 278 -3.20 -13.31 3.33
C LEU A 278 -3.97 -12.42 2.34
N SER A 279 -5.01 -11.75 2.83
CA SER A 279 -5.78 -10.78 2.04
C SER A 279 -4.91 -9.63 1.53
N LEU A 280 -3.99 -9.12 2.37
CA LEU A 280 -3.04 -8.10 1.95
C LEU A 280 -2.05 -8.64 0.90
N CYS A 281 -1.57 -9.88 1.07
CA CYS A 281 -0.71 -10.53 0.08
C CYS A 281 -1.40 -10.71 -1.28
N ASN A 282 -2.73 -10.90 -1.32
CA ASN A 282 -3.49 -10.98 -2.56
C ASN A 282 -3.37 -9.69 -3.37
N LEU A 283 -3.58 -8.53 -2.75
CA LEU A 283 -3.42 -7.24 -3.40
C LEU A 283 -1.97 -7.03 -3.85
N LEU A 284 -1.00 -7.24 -2.95
CA LEU A 284 0.42 -7.00 -3.23
C LEU A 284 1.00 -7.97 -4.28
N GLY A 285 0.36 -9.13 -4.47
CA GLY A 285 0.72 -10.12 -5.49
C GLY A 285 0.23 -9.76 -6.90
N LEU A 286 -0.74 -8.86 -7.03
CA LEU A 286 -1.24 -8.40 -8.32
C LEU A 286 -0.26 -7.41 -8.93
N GLN A 287 0.64 -7.89 -9.79
CA GLN A 287 1.53 -7.04 -10.57
C GLN A 287 0.92 -6.74 -11.94
N ARG A 288 1.08 -5.50 -12.44
CA ARG A 288 0.85 -5.20 -13.86
C ARG A 288 1.95 -5.88 -14.68
N ALA A 289 1.62 -6.32 -15.90
CA ALA A 289 2.41 -7.25 -16.71
C ALA A 289 3.86 -6.84 -17.02
N ASP A 290 4.27 -5.61 -16.71
CA ASP A 290 5.59 -5.04 -17.00
C ASP A 290 6.56 -4.99 -15.79
N ASP A 291 6.14 -5.43 -14.60
CA ASP A 291 6.91 -5.20 -13.37
C ASP A 291 7.64 -6.47 -12.86
N MET A 292 8.97 -6.52 -13.01
CA MET A 292 9.84 -7.63 -12.56
C MET A 292 10.31 -7.49 -11.09
N SER A 293 9.71 -6.58 -10.33
CA SER A 293 10.16 -6.26 -8.98
C SER A 293 9.77 -7.32 -7.95
N GLN A 294 10.63 -7.49 -6.94
CA GLN A 294 10.44 -8.45 -5.84
C GLN A 294 9.16 -8.13 -5.06
N SER A 295 8.34 -9.15 -4.79
CA SER A 295 7.16 -9.05 -3.94
C SER A 295 7.55 -8.51 -2.55
N ILE A 296 6.80 -7.53 -2.05
CA ILE A 296 7.05 -6.94 -0.73
C ILE A 296 6.78 -8.02 0.33
N PRO A 297 7.77 -8.45 1.13
CA PRO A 297 7.58 -9.54 2.08
C PRO A 297 6.83 -9.03 3.30
N VAL A 298 5.60 -9.50 3.50
CA VAL A 298 4.72 -9.14 4.62
C VAL A 298 4.58 -10.32 5.60
N SER A 299 4.57 -10.01 6.89
CA SER A 299 4.30 -10.96 7.97
C SER A 299 3.55 -10.26 9.10
N VAL A 300 2.94 -11.03 10.01
CA VAL A 300 2.24 -10.46 11.18
C VAL A 300 3.22 -9.62 12.01
N SER A 301 4.42 -10.13 12.29
CA SER A 301 5.42 -9.38 13.09
C SER A 301 5.80 -8.05 12.44
N LYS A 302 5.98 -8.03 11.11
CA LYS A 302 6.32 -6.80 10.40
C LYS A 302 5.22 -5.74 10.47
N LEU A 303 3.95 -6.14 10.38
CA LEU A 303 2.82 -5.22 10.55
C LEU A 303 2.75 -4.73 12.00
N MET A 304 2.96 -5.64 12.97
CA MET A 304 2.96 -5.33 14.39
C MET A 304 4.10 -4.42 14.82
N GLU A 305 5.26 -4.47 14.18
CA GLU A 305 6.46 -3.66 14.49
C GLU A 305 6.54 -2.38 13.65
N GLY A 306 5.84 -2.34 12.52
CA GLY A 306 5.82 -1.19 11.59
C GLY A 306 5.05 0.02 12.12
N GLY A 307 4.43 -0.05 13.29
CA GLY A 307 3.64 1.03 13.86
C GLY A 307 2.21 1.11 13.30
N ARG A 308 1.46 2.11 13.77
CA ARG A 308 0.00 2.21 13.54
C ARG A 308 -0.38 2.49 12.09
N GLY A 309 0.55 3.02 11.29
CA GLY A 309 0.34 3.32 9.87
C GLY A 309 0.90 2.26 8.91
N SER A 310 1.43 1.15 9.41
CA SER A 310 2.17 0.18 8.56
C SER A 310 1.30 -0.39 7.44
N LEU A 311 0.05 -0.71 7.74
CA LEU A 311 -0.89 -1.27 6.78
C LEU A 311 -1.31 -0.24 5.72
N SER A 312 -1.71 0.96 6.15
CA SER A 312 -2.09 2.05 5.25
C SER A 312 -0.94 2.45 4.34
N GLU A 313 0.29 2.47 4.86
CA GLU A 313 1.51 2.75 4.11
C GLU A 313 1.79 1.68 3.05
N LEU A 314 1.65 0.39 3.37
CA LEU A 314 1.86 -0.70 2.41
C LEU A 314 0.86 -0.65 1.24
N VAL A 315 -0.42 -0.41 1.55
CA VAL A 315 -1.47 -0.28 0.52
C VAL A 315 -1.25 0.98 -0.32
N ALA A 316 -0.94 2.11 0.30
CA ALA A 316 -0.61 3.36 -0.40
C ALA A 316 0.62 3.22 -1.31
N LYS A 317 1.68 2.53 -0.85
CA LYS A 317 2.86 2.22 -1.67
C LYS A 317 2.49 1.40 -2.89
N TYR A 318 1.62 0.40 -2.73
CA TYR A 318 1.13 -0.39 -3.86
C TYR A 318 0.33 0.45 -4.86
N ILE A 319 -0.56 1.32 -4.37
CA ILE A 319 -1.38 2.21 -5.21
C ILE A 319 -0.50 3.21 -5.99
N ALA A 320 0.43 3.86 -5.29
CA ALA A 320 1.35 4.81 -5.91
C ALA A 320 2.27 4.13 -6.93
N LYS A 321 2.77 2.92 -6.62
CA LYS A 321 3.60 2.12 -7.52
C LYS A 321 2.86 1.68 -8.78
N THR A 322 1.59 1.30 -8.64
CA THR A 322 0.76 0.90 -9.79
C THR A 322 0.28 2.10 -10.61
N GLY A 323 0.39 3.32 -10.09
CA GLY A 323 -0.01 4.55 -10.79
C GLY A 323 -1.52 4.67 -10.97
N LEU A 324 -2.31 4.09 -10.05
CA LEU A 324 -3.77 4.20 -10.06
C LEU A 324 -4.20 5.66 -9.89
N GLN A 325 -5.18 6.07 -10.69
CA GLN A 325 -5.77 7.39 -10.61
C GLN A 325 -6.83 7.42 -9.53
N PRO A 326 -7.14 8.58 -8.93
CA PRO A 326 -8.14 8.62 -7.88
C PRO A 326 -9.53 8.14 -8.35
N CYS A 327 -9.90 8.36 -9.61
CA CYS A 327 -11.15 7.85 -10.19
C CYS A 327 -11.24 6.31 -10.27
N ASP A 328 -10.09 5.61 -10.25
CA ASP A 328 -10.04 4.15 -10.19
C ASP A 328 -10.38 3.63 -8.78
N ILE A 329 -10.25 4.48 -7.76
CA ILE A 329 -10.48 4.15 -6.34
C ILE A 329 -11.79 4.75 -5.82
N VAL A 330 -12.23 5.89 -6.33
CA VAL A 330 -13.42 6.62 -5.81
C VAL A 330 -14.75 5.95 -6.18
N LYS A 331 -14.79 5.02 -7.15
CA LYS A 331 -16.02 4.29 -7.51
C LYS A 331 -16.66 3.53 -6.32
N PHE A 332 -15.97 3.35 -5.19
CA PHE A 332 -16.49 2.73 -3.96
C PHE A 332 -17.35 3.65 -3.08
N GLY A 333 -17.17 4.98 -3.13
CA GLY A 333 -17.80 5.89 -2.17
C GLY A 333 -19.24 6.30 -2.49
N LEU A 334 -19.73 6.04 -3.70
CA LEU A 334 -20.98 6.61 -4.24
C LEU A 334 -22.09 5.59 -4.50
N SER A 335 -22.02 4.37 -3.94
CA SER A 335 -23.10 3.39 -4.12
C SER A 335 -24.42 3.74 -3.41
N ASP A 336 -24.44 4.77 -2.54
CA ASP A 336 -25.65 5.15 -1.79
C ASP A 336 -26.33 6.47 -2.24
N THR A 337 -25.80 7.24 -3.21
CA THR A 337 -26.42 8.56 -3.50
C THR A 337 -26.55 9.01 -4.95
N LEU A 338 -26.31 8.19 -5.98
CA LEU A 338 -26.66 8.59 -7.34
C LEU A 338 -27.35 7.45 -8.09
N GLU A 339 -28.68 7.55 -8.20
CA GLU A 339 -29.42 6.92 -9.30
C GLU A 339 -28.80 7.39 -10.62
N VAL A 340 -28.08 6.50 -11.31
CA VAL A 340 -27.71 6.72 -12.71
C VAL A 340 -28.37 5.63 -13.53
N ASP A 341 -29.39 6.06 -14.27
CA ASP A 341 -30.10 5.31 -15.30
C ASP A 341 -29.14 4.68 -16.32
N HIS A 342 -29.27 3.36 -16.45
CA HIS A 342 -29.25 2.56 -17.68
C HIS A 342 -28.07 2.63 -18.69
N VAL A 343 -27.40 1.47 -18.76
CA VAL A 343 -27.06 0.65 -19.95
C VAL A 343 -25.68 0.85 -20.57
N LYS A 344 -24.83 -0.17 -20.42
CA LYS A 344 -24.50 -1.13 -21.49
C LYS A 344 -23.85 -2.40 -20.90
N GLU A 345 -24.55 -3.52 -21.00
CA GLU A 345 -23.95 -4.86 -20.93
C GLU A 345 -22.91 -4.98 -22.05
N VAL A 346 -21.64 -5.07 -21.66
CA VAL A 346 -20.60 -5.67 -22.49
C VAL A 346 -20.04 -6.81 -21.65
N ALA A 347 -20.01 -8.01 -22.22
CA ALA A 347 -19.42 -9.18 -21.58
C ALA A 347 -17.94 -8.89 -21.29
N GLU A 348 -17.60 -8.54 -20.05
CA GLU A 348 -16.27 -8.08 -19.66
C GLU A 348 -15.35 -9.26 -19.32
N THR A 349 -14.30 -9.42 -20.11
CA THR A 349 -13.08 -10.08 -19.64
C THR A 349 -12.57 -9.31 -18.43
N VAL A 350 -12.69 -9.89 -17.23
CA VAL A 350 -12.22 -9.30 -15.95
C VAL A 350 -10.82 -8.73 -16.15
N THR A 351 -10.71 -7.41 -16.12
CA THR A 351 -9.44 -6.72 -16.30
C THR A 351 -8.61 -6.83 -15.03
N THR A 352 -7.28 -6.65 -15.12
CA THR A 352 -6.42 -6.59 -13.92
C THR A 352 -6.85 -5.49 -12.96
N LEU A 353 -7.46 -4.41 -13.49
CA LEU A 353 -8.00 -3.32 -12.68
C LEU A 353 -9.17 -3.80 -11.81
N ASP A 354 -10.11 -4.56 -12.38
CA ASP A 354 -11.27 -5.11 -11.64
C ASP A 354 -10.82 -6.06 -10.51
N LYS A 355 -9.73 -6.81 -10.72
CA LYS A 355 -9.14 -7.68 -9.69
C LYS A 355 -8.52 -6.88 -8.55
N ILE A 356 -7.78 -5.81 -8.88
CA ILE A 356 -7.19 -4.91 -7.88
C ILE A 356 -8.30 -4.27 -7.07
N GLN A 357 -9.35 -3.83 -7.76
CA GLN A 357 -10.53 -3.21 -7.19
C GLN A 357 -11.21 -4.12 -6.17
N GLY A 358 -11.57 -5.35 -6.55
CA GLY A 358 -12.18 -6.31 -5.63
C GLY A 358 -11.30 -6.66 -4.43
N CYS A 359 -9.97 -6.67 -4.59
CA CYS A 359 -9.07 -6.88 -3.46
C CYS A 359 -9.04 -5.69 -2.50
N LEU A 360 -9.08 -4.45 -3.01
CA LEU A 360 -9.16 -3.25 -2.18
C LEU A 360 -10.47 -3.19 -1.40
N GLU A 361 -11.59 -3.54 -2.01
CA GLU A 361 -12.91 -3.60 -1.34
C GLU A 361 -12.88 -4.57 -0.15
N ILE A 362 -12.36 -5.78 -0.36
CA ILE A 362 -12.22 -6.78 0.72
C ILE A 362 -11.32 -6.24 1.84
N LEU A 363 -10.22 -5.58 1.50
CA LEU A 363 -9.31 -5.02 2.49
C LEU A 363 -9.95 -3.87 3.27
N GLN A 364 -10.70 -2.96 2.63
CA GLN A 364 -11.40 -1.88 3.32
C GLN A 364 -12.47 -2.40 4.28
N GLN A 365 -13.14 -3.50 3.95
CA GLN A 365 -14.08 -4.17 4.85
C GLN A 365 -13.38 -4.79 6.07
N ARG A 366 -12.17 -5.33 5.91
CA ARG A 366 -11.38 -5.92 7.00
C ARG A 366 -10.70 -4.86 7.86
N PHE A 367 -10.24 -3.77 7.25
CA PHE A 367 -9.44 -2.70 7.88
C PHE A 367 -10.14 -1.35 7.80
N VAL A 368 -11.32 -1.25 8.43
CA VAL A 368 -12.19 -0.07 8.34
C VAL A 368 -11.51 1.20 8.86
N HIS A 369 -10.58 1.11 9.81
CA HIS A 369 -9.92 2.29 10.37
C HIS A 369 -8.62 2.61 9.64
N SER A 370 -7.79 1.60 9.39
CA SER A 370 -6.51 1.75 8.72
C SER A 370 -6.64 2.08 7.23
N LEU A 371 -7.75 1.67 6.59
CA LEU A 371 -8.06 1.96 5.18
C LEU A 371 -9.30 2.83 5.01
N ASP A 372 -9.63 3.62 6.04
CA ASP A 372 -10.56 4.74 5.88
C ASP A 372 -10.12 5.63 4.71
N ASN A 373 -11.08 6.21 3.98
CA ASN A 373 -10.79 6.93 2.74
C ASN A 373 -9.81 8.09 2.95
N ASP A 374 -9.99 8.88 4.01
CA ASP A 374 -9.10 10.02 4.29
C ASP A 374 -7.69 9.54 4.65
N VAL A 375 -7.58 8.44 5.40
CA VAL A 375 -6.30 7.80 5.75
C VAL A 375 -5.61 7.27 4.49
N LEU A 376 -6.34 6.58 3.62
CA LEU A 376 -5.81 6.01 2.40
C LEU A 376 -5.36 7.09 1.41
N TYR A 377 -6.17 8.13 1.20
CA TYR A 377 -5.81 9.26 0.33
C TYR A 377 -4.61 10.04 0.86
N ALA A 378 -4.54 10.30 2.17
CA ALA A 378 -3.39 10.94 2.80
C ALA A 378 -2.08 10.14 2.59
N ASN A 379 -2.10 8.83 2.86
CA ASN A 379 -0.92 7.99 2.67
C ASN A 379 -0.57 7.86 1.18
N THR A 380 -1.56 7.74 0.28
CA THR A 380 -1.32 7.62 -1.16
C THR A 380 -0.75 8.92 -1.74
N SER A 381 -1.24 10.08 -1.29
CA SER A 381 -0.68 11.39 -1.63
C SER A 381 0.79 11.47 -1.20
N TRP A 382 1.09 11.06 0.03
CA TRP A 382 2.45 11.05 0.57
C TRP A 382 3.40 10.16 -0.23
N GLU A 383 3.02 8.91 -0.50
CA GLU A 383 3.88 7.97 -1.23
C GLU A 383 4.16 8.44 -2.67
N ASN A 384 3.17 9.03 -3.35
CA ASN A 384 3.39 9.66 -4.64
C ASN A 384 4.40 10.83 -4.56
N ALA A 385 4.37 11.63 -3.49
CA ALA A 385 5.36 12.67 -3.27
C ALA A 385 6.77 12.09 -3.02
N VAL A 386 6.87 10.97 -2.31
CA VAL A 386 8.14 10.25 -2.07
C VAL A 386 8.71 9.73 -3.39
N TYR A 387 7.90 9.13 -4.26
CA TYR A 387 8.33 8.69 -5.60
C TYR A 387 8.91 9.85 -6.41
N TRP A 388 8.20 10.98 -6.47
CA TRP A 388 8.70 12.18 -7.15
C TRP A 388 9.96 12.74 -6.50
N TYR A 389 10.05 12.77 -5.17
CA TYR A 389 11.22 13.31 -4.48
C TYR A 389 12.49 12.53 -4.81
N ASN A 390 12.38 11.20 -4.89
CA ASN A 390 13.45 10.28 -5.27
C ASN A 390 13.78 10.38 -6.77
N GLU A 391 12.76 10.51 -7.63
CA GLU A 391 12.90 10.64 -9.08
C GLU A 391 12.21 11.93 -9.61
N PRO A 392 12.88 13.09 -9.57
CA PRO A 392 12.25 14.39 -9.86
C PRO A 392 11.76 14.59 -11.30
N GLU A 393 12.16 13.72 -12.23
CA GLU A 393 11.66 13.72 -13.61
C GLU A 393 10.21 13.20 -13.70
N LEU A 394 9.76 12.41 -12.72
CA LEU A 394 8.40 11.87 -12.64
C LEU A 394 7.43 12.90 -12.02
N VAL A 395 7.34 14.09 -12.63
CA VAL A 395 6.46 15.17 -12.13
C VAL A 395 4.99 14.76 -12.09
N GLN A 396 4.58 13.77 -12.89
CA GLN A 396 3.22 13.22 -12.82
C GLN A 396 2.89 12.67 -11.43
N ASN A 397 3.84 12.07 -10.70
CA ASN A 397 3.60 11.62 -9.34
C ASN A 397 3.35 12.81 -8.38
N LEU A 398 3.97 13.96 -8.60
CA LEU A 398 3.64 15.17 -7.82
C LEU A 398 2.23 15.67 -8.15
N LYS A 399 1.81 15.63 -9.42
CA LYS A 399 0.43 15.96 -9.84
C LYS A 399 -0.58 15.01 -9.18
N LEU A 400 -0.34 13.70 -9.23
CA LEU A 400 -1.18 12.69 -8.56
C LEU A 400 -1.21 12.87 -7.04
N SER A 401 -0.07 13.22 -6.45
CA SER A 401 0.02 13.51 -5.01
C SER A 401 -0.95 14.65 -4.62
N SER A 402 -1.00 15.73 -5.40
CA SER A 402 -1.95 16.83 -5.22
C SER A 402 -3.41 16.37 -5.43
N GLU A 403 -3.69 15.56 -6.44
CA GLU A 403 -5.05 15.03 -6.70
C GLU A 403 -5.57 14.18 -5.52
N TYR A 404 -4.74 13.30 -4.96
CA TYR A 404 -5.11 12.53 -3.77
C TYR A 404 -5.29 13.42 -2.54
N LEU A 405 -4.44 14.44 -2.36
CA LEU A 405 -4.57 15.37 -1.23
C LEU A 405 -5.90 16.14 -1.29
N LYS A 406 -6.37 16.51 -2.49
CA LYS A 406 -7.67 17.16 -2.69
C LYS A 406 -8.86 16.32 -2.23
N LEU A 407 -8.74 14.99 -2.27
CA LEU A 407 -9.82 14.09 -1.88
C LEU A 407 -9.93 13.89 -0.37
N VAL A 408 -8.94 14.30 0.41
CA VAL A 408 -9.00 14.23 1.88
C VAL A 408 -10.06 15.23 2.37
N GLN A 409 -11.12 14.72 2.97
CA GLN A 409 -12.29 15.51 3.39
C GLN A 409 -12.03 16.28 4.68
N ASN A 410 -11.28 15.70 5.62
CA ASN A 410 -10.92 16.38 6.85
C ASN A 410 -9.85 17.45 6.60
N ALA A 411 -10.24 18.73 6.71
CA ALA A 411 -9.36 19.86 6.45
C ALA A 411 -8.11 19.92 7.35
N VAL A 412 -8.21 19.47 8.61
CA VAL A 412 -7.06 19.43 9.54
C VAL A 412 -6.02 18.41 9.05
N LEU A 413 -6.48 17.22 8.66
CA LEU A 413 -5.62 16.19 8.10
C LEU A 413 -5.01 16.62 6.76
N GLN A 414 -5.83 17.13 5.85
CA GLN A 414 -5.39 17.63 4.53
C GLN A 414 -4.30 18.69 4.69
N HIS A 415 -4.53 19.69 5.55
CA HIS A 415 -3.56 20.71 5.89
C HIS A 415 -2.28 20.11 6.47
N GLY A 416 -2.39 19.21 7.46
CA GLY A 416 -1.24 18.61 8.14
C GLY A 416 -0.32 17.84 7.19
N VAL A 417 -0.91 16.99 6.36
CA VAL A 417 -0.19 16.22 5.33
C VAL A 417 0.48 17.16 4.33
N GLY A 418 -0.25 18.16 3.83
CA GLY A 418 0.31 19.16 2.92
C GLY A 418 1.44 19.99 3.54
N ALA A 419 1.31 20.43 4.79
CA ALA A 419 2.37 21.16 5.48
C ALA A 419 3.66 20.33 5.61
N MET A 420 3.52 19.04 5.95
CA MET A 420 4.65 18.10 6.00
C MET A 420 5.26 17.90 4.62
N MET A 421 4.46 17.63 3.59
CA MET A 421 4.94 17.43 2.21
C MET A 421 5.68 18.66 1.67
N TRP A 422 5.16 19.86 1.94
CA TRP A 422 5.84 21.11 1.58
C TRP A 422 7.24 21.15 2.18
N SER A 423 7.34 20.93 3.50
CA SER A 423 8.60 21.03 4.23
C SER A 423 9.61 19.96 3.83
N MET A 424 9.16 18.72 3.58
CA MET A 424 10.03 17.58 3.33
C MET A 424 10.44 17.44 1.87
N PHE A 425 9.53 17.68 0.92
CA PHE A 425 9.75 17.31 -0.49
C PHE A 425 9.83 18.52 -1.42
N ILE A 426 8.95 19.52 -1.24
CA ILE A 426 8.72 20.55 -2.26
C ILE A 426 9.58 21.81 -2.04
N SER A 427 9.61 22.32 -0.80
CA SER A 427 10.11 23.67 -0.46
C SER A 427 11.51 23.94 -0.98
N LYS A 428 12.44 22.99 -0.80
CA LYS A 428 13.83 23.15 -1.22
C LYS A 428 13.99 23.23 -2.74
N ARG A 429 13.25 22.40 -3.50
CA ARG A 429 13.30 22.44 -4.98
C ARG A 429 12.64 23.70 -5.53
N PHE A 430 11.51 24.11 -4.93
CA PHE A 430 10.86 25.37 -5.26
C PHE A 430 11.78 26.58 -5.00
N GLN A 431 12.46 26.60 -3.85
CA GLN A 431 13.46 27.62 -3.52
C GLN A 431 14.60 27.67 -4.53
N SER A 432 15.21 26.53 -4.87
CA SER A 432 16.26 26.46 -5.89
C SER A 432 15.78 27.01 -7.23
N ALA A 433 14.57 26.66 -7.66
CA ALA A 433 13.99 27.17 -8.90
C ALA A 433 13.81 28.69 -8.87
N ALA A 434 13.24 29.22 -7.80
CA ALA A 434 13.03 30.66 -7.63
C ALA A 434 14.35 31.44 -7.65
N LEU A 435 15.37 30.95 -6.96
CA LEU A 435 16.70 31.58 -6.91
C LEU A 435 17.43 31.51 -8.26
N LEU A 436 17.30 30.40 -9.00
CA LEU A 436 17.87 30.27 -10.34
C LEU A 436 17.19 31.25 -11.31
N MET A 437 15.87 31.36 -11.27
CA MET A 437 15.10 32.30 -12.10
C MET A 437 15.39 33.76 -11.74
N GLU A 438 15.58 34.07 -10.45
CA GLU A 438 16.02 35.40 -9.99
C GLU A 438 17.41 35.76 -10.55
N LYS A 439 18.33 34.79 -10.58
CA LYS A 439 19.70 34.98 -11.07
C LYS A 439 19.76 35.16 -12.58
N VAL A 440 19.02 34.33 -13.32
CA VAL A 440 19.09 34.26 -14.79
C VAL A 440 18.18 35.30 -15.45
N GLY A 441 17.05 35.64 -14.82
CA GLY A 441 16.09 36.62 -15.32
C GLY A 441 15.32 36.18 -16.56
N LYS A 442 15.34 34.89 -16.90
CA LYS A 442 14.67 34.26 -18.05
C LYS A 442 14.58 32.77 -17.79
N ILE A 443 13.96 32.01 -18.69
CA ILE A 443 13.93 30.55 -18.64
C ILE A 443 15.36 30.01 -18.46
N PRO A 444 15.65 29.28 -17.37
CA PRO A 444 16.95 28.68 -17.17
C PRO A 444 17.19 27.53 -18.16
N LYS A 445 18.39 27.46 -18.73
CA LYS A 445 18.76 26.38 -19.66
C LYS A 445 18.78 25.02 -18.97
N ASP A 446 18.48 23.94 -19.69
CA ASP A 446 18.44 22.56 -19.21
C ASP A 446 19.65 22.14 -18.34
N ARG A 447 20.87 22.50 -18.74
CA ARG A 447 22.08 22.20 -17.94
C ARG A 447 22.03 22.81 -16.53
N LEU A 448 21.43 23.99 -16.37
CA LEU A 448 21.31 24.67 -15.08
C LEU A 448 20.15 24.08 -14.27
N THR A 449 19.00 23.81 -14.89
CA THR A 449 17.84 23.22 -14.19
C THR A 449 18.17 21.84 -13.63
N ARG A 450 18.81 20.98 -14.42
CA ARG A 450 19.27 19.65 -13.96
C ARG A 450 20.28 19.75 -12.81
N LYS A 451 21.16 20.75 -12.84
CA LYS A 451 22.19 20.92 -11.83
C LYS A 451 21.66 21.48 -10.51
N GLU A 452 20.80 22.49 -10.55
CA GLU A 452 20.36 23.22 -9.33
C GLU A 452 19.02 22.69 -8.78
N ILE A 453 18.14 22.19 -9.65
CA ILE A 453 16.77 21.76 -9.30
C ILE A 453 16.63 20.24 -9.43
N GLY A 454 17.41 19.58 -10.29
CA GLY A 454 17.31 18.15 -10.56
C GLY A 454 16.21 17.76 -11.55
N ILE A 455 15.57 18.75 -12.20
CA ILE A 455 14.47 18.57 -13.15
C ILE A 455 14.89 19.09 -14.52
N SER A 456 14.50 18.39 -15.59
CA SER A 456 14.73 18.81 -16.97
C SER A 456 13.97 20.09 -17.35
N GLU A 457 14.48 20.86 -18.31
CA GLU A 457 13.83 22.09 -18.79
C GLU A 457 12.40 21.81 -19.27
N GLY A 458 12.17 20.68 -19.96
CA GLY A 458 10.86 20.28 -20.46
C GLY A 458 9.83 19.94 -19.39
N LYS A 459 10.27 19.66 -18.15
CA LYS A 459 9.40 19.35 -17.00
C LYS A 459 9.24 20.50 -16.01
N MET A 460 9.90 21.63 -16.26
CA MET A 460 9.82 22.80 -15.36
C MET A 460 8.42 23.43 -15.31
N VAL A 461 7.69 23.45 -16.43
CA VAL A 461 6.30 23.93 -16.47
C VAL A 461 5.41 23.01 -15.65
N ASP A 462 5.43 21.70 -15.94
CA ASP A 462 4.70 20.67 -15.18
C ASP A 462 4.96 20.78 -13.66
N PHE A 463 6.22 21.03 -13.27
CA PHE A 463 6.60 21.15 -11.87
C PHE A 463 6.02 22.41 -11.22
N MET A 464 6.09 23.56 -11.91
CA MET A 464 5.53 24.81 -11.38
C MET A 464 4.01 24.80 -11.34
N GLU A 465 3.34 24.15 -12.30
CA GLU A 465 1.89 23.90 -12.24
C GLU A 465 1.53 23.08 -11.00
N ALA A 466 2.20 21.93 -10.82
CA ALA A 466 1.93 21.05 -9.69
C ALA A 466 2.15 21.74 -8.34
N VAL A 467 3.19 22.59 -8.22
CA VAL A 467 3.43 23.38 -7.00
C VAL A 467 2.37 24.46 -6.80
N THR A 468 1.91 25.10 -7.87
CA THR A 468 0.88 26.15 -7.80
C THR A 468 -0.44 25.56 -7.35
N GLU A 469 -0.85 24.44 -7.95
CA GLU A 469 -2.03 23.67 -7.54
C GLU A 469 -1.90 23.19 -6.09
N PHE A 470 -0.74 22.68 -5.70
CA PHE A 470 -0.48 22.24 -4.33
C PHE A 470 -0.65 23.36 -3.29
N LEU A 471 -0.13 24.55 -3.59
CA LEU A 471 -0.29 25.72 -2.72
C LEU A 471 -1.75 26.17 -2.64
N ASP A 472 -2.50 26.04 -3.73
CA ASP A 472 -3.94 26.34 -3.78
C ASP A 472 -4.73 25.42 -2.84
N ILE A 473 -4.46 24.10 -2.89
CA ILE A 473 -5.06 23.12 -1.95
C ILE A 473 -4.82 23.53 -0.49
N LEU A 474 -3.59 23.92 -0.15
CA LEU A 474 -3.25 24.35 1.20
C LEU A 474 -3.95 25.64 1.62
N MET A 475 -4.27 26.54 0.68
CA MET A 475 -5.04 27.75 0.97
C MET A 475 -6.53 27.46 1.17
N GLU A 476 -7.06 26.44 0.50
CA GLU A 476 -8.47 26.03 0.59
C GLU A 476 -8.78 25.21 1.86
N ALA A 477 -7.77 24.61 2.48
CA ALA A 477 -7.91 23.79 3.69
C ALA A 477 -8.41 24.60 4.90
N ASN A 478 -9.74 24.63 5.11
CA ASN A 478 -10.38 25.35 6.21
C ASN A 478 -10.35 24.57 7.53
N CYS A 479 -9.22 24.61 8.24
CA CYS A 479 -9.03 23.89 9.49
C CYS A 479 -10.02 24.28 10.61
N GLU A 480 -10.58 25.49 10.58
CA GLU A 480 -11.52 25.96 11.62
C GLU A 480 -12.91 25.32 11.49
N ALA A 481 -13.24 24.77 10.32
CA ALA A 481 -14.54 24.14 10.06
C ALA A 481 -14.64 22.68 10.53
N ASN A 482 -13.51 22.02 10.82
CA ASN A 482 -13.45 20.59 11.09
C ASN A 482 -12.88 20.32 12.49
N GLU A 483 -13.42 19.30 13.15
CA GLU A 483 -12.81 18.75 14.37
C GLU A 483 -11.56 17.93 14.02
N VAL A 484 -10.64 17.84 14.99
CA VAL A 484 -9.43 17.02 14.87
C VAL A 484 -9.84 15.55 14.80
N PRO A 485 -9.51 14.83 13.72
CA PRO A 485 -9.93 13.45 13.55
C PRO A 485 -9.20 12.52 14.52
N VAL A 486 -9.88 11.45 14.95
CA VAL A 486 -9.33 10.40 15.83
C VAL A 486 -9.13 9.13 15.02
N PHE A 487 -7.89 8.63 14.98
CA PHE A 487 -7.54 7.43 14.24
C PHE A 487 -7.54 6.22 15.17
N ASN A 488 -8.57 5.38 15.02
CA ASN A 488 -8.68 4.12 15.75
C ASN A 488 -7.84 3.03 15.09
N ILE A 489 -7.61 1.94 15.82
CA ILE A 489 -6.93 0.74 15.32
C ILE A 489 -7.93 -0.42 15.36
N GLU A 490 -7.85 -1.32 14.40
CA GLU A 490 -8.65 -2.54 14.37
C GLU A 490 -8.50 -3.36 15.67
N PRO A 491 -9.58 -3.96 16.21
CA PRO A 491 -9.53 -4.73 17.45
C PRO A 491 -8.49 -5.85 17.46
N LEU A 492 -8.24 -6.49 16.31
CA LEU A 492 -7.24 -7.54 16.15
C LEU A 492 -5.80 -7.03 16.27
N TRP A 493 -5.58 -5.72 16.08
CA TRP A 493 -4.28 -5.09 15.91
C TRP A 493 -3.94 -4.08 17.02
N GLN A 494 -4.67 -4.08 18.15
CA GLN A 494 -4.45 -3.13 19.26
C GLN A 494 -3.05 -3.21 19.90
N ASP A 495 -2.35 -4.35 19.80
CA ASP A 495 -1.02 -4.54 20.39
C ASP A 495 0.14 -4.03 19.50
N ILE A 496 -0.16 -3.25 18.46
CA ILE A 496 0.85 -2.70 17.54
C ILE A 496 1.90 -1.91 18.31
N ARG A 497 3.16 -2.11 17.92
CA ARG A 497 4.34 -1.44 18.41
C ARG A 497 4.99 -0.72 17.23
N GLY A 498 5.71 0.36 17.50
CA GLY A 498 6.47 1.05 16.46
C GLY A 498 6.11 2.53 16.34
N PRO A 499 6.45 3.17 15.22
CA PRO A 499 6.34 4.61 15.07
C PRO A 499 4.87 5.08 14.99
N THR A 500 4.69 6.35 15.34
CA THR A 500 3.46 7.12 15.09
C THR A 500 3.15 7.14 13.59
N SER A 501 1.87 7.01 13.23
CA SER A 501 1.47 7.00 11.82
C SER A 501 1.58 8.39 11.18
N LEU A 502 1.62 8.44 9.85
CA LEU A 502 1.62 9.71 9.10
C LEU A 502 0.43 10.60 9.48
N VAL A 503 -0.78 10.03 9.55
CA VAL A 503 -2.01 10.77 9.79
C VAL A 503 -2.06 11.36 11.20
N GLU A 504 -1.48 10.67 12.18
CA GLU A 504 -1.32 11.18 13.55
C GLU A 504 -0.30 12.32 13.60
N LEU A 505 0.83 12.19 12.91
CA LEU A 505 1.82 13.28 12.81
C LEU A 505 1.27 14.50 12.06
N ALA A 506 0.37 14.28 11.10
CA ALA A 506 -0.26 15.33 10.31
C ALA A 506 -1.21 16.18 11.15
N VAL A 507 -2.07 15.57 11.96
CA VAL A 507 -3.00 16.34 12.82
C VAL A 507 -2.32 17.11 13.94
N GLU A 508 -1.10 16.71 14.31
CA GLU A 508 -0.25 17.43 15.28
C GLU A 508 0.49 18.64 14.67
N GLN A 509 0.40 18.86 13.35
CA GLN A 509 1.06 19.99 12.71
C GLN A 509 0.48 21.32 13.18
N LYS A 510 1.36 22.31 13.37
CA LYS A 510 0.94 23.68 13.68
C LYS A 510 0.19 24.29 12.50
N THR A 511 -0.82 25.10 12.81
CA THR A 511 -1.57 25.87 11.82
C THR A 511 -0.65 26.73 10.97
N THR A 512 -0.79 26.62 9.66
CA THR A 512 -0.02 27.44 8.71
C THR A 512 -0.59 28.85 8.59
N ASN A 513 0.27 29.77 8.17
CA ASN A 513 -0.08 31.15 7.93
C ASN A 513 -0.58 31.32 6.49
N TYR A 514 -1.90 31.49 6.33
CA TYR A 514 -2.55 31.74 5.04
C TYR A 514 -1.86 32.82 4.20
N GLY A 515 -1.53 33.97 4.83
CA GLY A 515 -0.89 35.08 4.12
C GLY A 515 0.51 34.72 3.60
N LEU A 516 1.23 33.84 4.30
CA LEU A 516 2.53 33.35 3.86
C LEU A 516 2.40 32.35 2.70
N ILE A 517 1.41 31.44 2.75
CA ILE A 517 1.12 30.51 1.65
C ILE A 517 0.71 31.29 0.40
N HIS A 518 -0.24 32.22 0.53
CA HIS A 518 -0.69 33.09 -0.55
C HIS A 518 0.45 33.91 -1.17
N HIS A 519 1.42 34.35 -0.36
CA HIS A 519 2.62 35.02 -0.86
C HIS A 519 3.52 34.08 -1.67
N HIS A 520 3.67 32.81 -1.28
CA HIS A 520 4.38 31.79 -2.08
C HIS A 520 3.62 31.42 -3.35
N TYR A 521 2.30 31.34 -3.28
CA TYR A 521 1.43 31.10 -4.43
C TYR A 521 1.61 32.19 -5.50
N HIS A 522 1.66 33.46 -5.11
CA HIS A 522 1.97 34.53 -6.06
C HIS A 522 3.34 34.36 -6.73
N LEU A 523 4.36 33.92 -5.98
CA LEU A 523 5.67 33.65 -6.57
C LEU A 523 5.61 32.46 -7.54
N SER A 524 4.89 31.38 -7.21
CA SER A 524 4.74 30.23 -8.11
C SER A 524 4.00 30.59 -9.38
N VAL A 525 2.92 31.38 -9.31
CA VAL A 525 2.19 31.89 -10.47
C VAL A 525 3.07 32.77 -11.37
N ILE A 526 3.88 33.66 -10.77
CA ILE A 526 4.84 34.48 -11.55
C ILE A 526 5.86 33.59 -12.24
N MET A 527 6.41 32.60 -11.53
CA MET A 527 7.39 31.67 -12.10
C MET A 527 6.78 30.84 -13.23
N LEU A 528 5.57 30.33 -13.04
CA LEU A 528 4.81 29.62 -14.07
C LEU A 528 4.61 30.50 -15.29
N ALA A 529 4.13 31.73 -15.12
CA ALA A 529 3.95 32.67 -16.23
C ALA A 529 5.26 32.96 -16.98
N VAL A 530 6.40 33.08 -16.27
CA VAL A 530 7.71 33.27 -16.91
C VAL A 530 8.10 32.06 -17.78
N LEU A 531 7.82 30.85 -17.31
CA LEU A 531 8.12 29.61 -18.03
C LEU A 531 7.18 29.40 -19.21
N THR A 532 5.87 29.57 -19.02
CA THR A 532 4.85 29.35 -20.06
C THR A 532 4.95 30.39 -21.18
N PHE A 533 5.05 31.68 -20.85
CA PHE A 533 5.02 32.74 -21.88
C PHE A 533 6.41 33.22 -22.33
N ASN A 534 7.46 32.48 -21.94
CA ASN A 534 8.85 32.79 -22.25
C ASN A 534 9.22 34.25 -21.94
N VAL A 535 8.89 34.69 -20.73
CA VAL A 535 9.13 36.08 -20.30
C VAL A 535 10.63 36.28 -20.06
N LYS A 536 11.20 37.33 -20.66
CA LYS A 536 12.64 37.62 -20.58
C LYS A 536 12.93 38.85 -19.74
N SER A 537 14.13 38.87 -19.16
CA SER A 537 14.65 39.98 -18.34
C SER A 537 13.84 40.26 -17.07
N VAL A 538 13.18 39.23 -16.51
CA VAL A 538 12.36 39.32 -15.30
C VAL A 538 12.99 38.54 -14.16
N LYS A 539 13.34 39.26 -13.11
CA LYS A 539 13.82 38.74 -11.84
C LYS A 539 12.65 38.52 -10.89
N VAL A 540 12.21 37.27 -10.74
CA VAL A 540 10.92 36.92 -10.12
C VAL A 540 10.79 37.35 -8.64
N ILE A 541 11.87 37.26 -7.86
CA ILE A 541 11.88 37.66 -6.44
C ILE A 541 11.99 39.20 -6.33
N SER A 542 12.68 39.85 -7.26
CA SER A 542 12.80 41.32 -7.32
C SER A 542 11.48 42.04 -7.65
N LEU A 543 10.41 41.32 -7.98
CA LEU A 543 9.04 41.87 -8.11
C LEU A 543 8.35 42.09 -6.75
N PHE A 544 8.99 41.68 -5.65
CA PHE A 544 8.49 41.84 -4.29
C PHE A 544 9.30 42.87 -3.51
N ASP A 545 8.67 43.49 -2.52
CA ASP A 545 9.32 44.45 -1.63
C ASP A 545 10.29 43.76 -0.67
N THR A 546 11.07 44.54 0.08
CA THR A 546 12.07 43.98 1.00
C THR A 546 11.43 43.09 2.06
N LYS A 547 10.20 43.38 2.51
CA LYS A 547 9.47 42.52 3.46
C LYS A 547 9.10 41.18 2.82
N GLY A 548 8.49 41.21 1.64
CA GLY A 548 8.13 40.01 0.89
C GLY A 548 9.33 39.16 0.47
N ARG A 549 10.46 39.78 0.12
CA ARG A 549 11.70 39.04 -0.17
C ARG A 549 12.22 38.30 1.05
N ASN A 550 12.11 38.90 2.24
CA ASN A 550 12.56 38.32 3.50
C ASN A 550 11.56 37.32 4.11
N SER A 551 10.36 37.17 3.55
CA SER A 551 9.36 36.20 4.00
C SER A 551 9.43 34.86 3.24
N PHE A 552 9.93 34.85 2.00
CA PHE A 552 10.03 33.63 1.20
C PHE A 552 10.87 32.55 1.86
N PHE A 553 10.46 31.30 1.63
CA PHE A 553 11.11 30.06 2.05
C PHE A 553 11.22 29.86 3.57
N LYS A 554 10.49 30.66 4.35
CA LYS A 554 10.24 30.39 5.77
C LYS A 554 9.23 29.26 5.91
N ALA A 555 9.31 28.54 7.04
CA ALA A 555 8.32 27.53 7.36
C ALA A 555 6.93 28.16 7.48
N PHE A 556 5.90 27.45 7.03
CA PHE A 556 4.56 28.00 6.91
C PHE A 556 3.87 28.29 8.25
N ASP A 557 4.35 27.71 9.35
CA ASP A 557 3.92 28.02 10.71
C ASP A 557 4.50 29.35 11.24
N GLN A 558 5.37 30.02 10.48
CA GLN A 558 5.97 31.28 10.88
C GLN A 558 5.11 32.49 10.51
N HIS A 559 5.29 33.58 11.25
CA HIS A 559 4.60 34.86 11.03
C HIS A 559 5.58 35.98 10.68
N PRO A 560 6.23 35.93 9.49
CA PRO A 560 7.07 37.04 9.04
C PRO A 560 6.22 38.26 8.69
N LEU A 561 6.86 39.43 8.65
CA LEU A 561 6.24 40.63 8.12
C LEU A 561 5.98 40.45 6.61
N LEU A 562 4.71 40.45 6.23
CA LEU A 562 4.27 40.34 4.84
C LEU A 562 4.19 41.73 4.17
N PRO A 563 4.19 41.79 2.82
CA PRO A 563 4.05 43.04 2.07
C PRO A 563 2.79 43.80 2.47
N SER A 564 2.92 45.12 2.69
CA SER A 564 1.78 46.00 2.93
C SER A 564 1.09 46.39 1.62
N GLN A 565 -0.17 46.81 1.68
CA GLN A 565 -0.91 47.33 0.51
C GLN A 565 -0.21 48.55 -0.16
N ASN A 566 0.58 49.32 0.60
CA ASN A 566 1.40 50.41 0.07
C ASN A 566 2.69 49.87 -0.55
N VAL A 567 2.63 49.55 -1.84
CA VAL A 567 3.78 49.08 -2.63
C VAL A 567 4.59 50.27 -3.14
N ASP A 568 5.92 50.17 -3.04
CA ASP A 568 6.84 51.18 -3.58
C ASP A 568 6.56 51.45 -5.09
N PRO A 569 6.52 52.73 -5.53
CA PRO A 569 6.25 53.08 -6.93
C PRO A 569 7.22 52.43 -7.93
N THR A 570 8.48 52.25 -7.55
CA THR A 570 9.49 51.57 -8.39
C THR A 570 9.13 50.11 -8.61
N ILE A 571 8.69 49.41 -7.55
CA ILE A 571 8.25 48.00 -7.67
C ILE A 571 6.99 47.92 -8.54
N THR A 572 6.06 48.84 -8.35
CA THR A 572 4.83 48.93 -9.17
C THR A 572 5.16 49.13 -10.64
N ASN A 573 6.12 50.01 -10.96
CA ASN A 573 6.57 50.22 -12.34
C ASN A 573 7.28 48.98 -12.90
N ASN A 574 8.12 48.30 -12.11
CA ASN A 574 8.78 47.07 -12.53
C ASN A 574 7.74 45.98 -12.87
N ARG A 575 6.72 45.81 -12.03
CA ARG A 575 5.61 44.86 -12.27
C ARG A 575 4.88 45.18 -13.58
N LYS A 576 4.59 46.45 -13.86
CA LYS A 576 3.94 46.86 -15.12
C LYS A 576 4.81 46.59 -16.35
N GLN A 577 6.12 46.72 -16.24
CA GLN A 577 7.04 46.47 -17.35
C GLN A 577 7.10 44.99 -17.75
N VAL A 578 6.81 44.05 -16.84
CA VAL A 578 6.82 42.60 -17.11
C VAL A 578 5.93 42.25 -18.31
N LEU A 579 4.74 42.83 -18.41
CA LEU A 579 3.80 42.58 -19.52
C LEU A 579 4.42 42.89 -20.89
N GLY A 580 5.27 43.91 -20.98
CA GLY A 580 5.96 44.26 -22.22
C GLY A 580 7.06 43.28 -22.63
N THR A 581 7.45 42.36 -21.75
CA THR A 581 8.58 41.42 -21.95
C THR A 581 8.16 40.00 -22.30
N VAL A 582 6.86 39.75 -22.44
CA VAL A 582 6.29 38.50 -22.95
C VAL A 582 6.77 38.28 -24.40
N ASN A 583 7.43 37.15 -24.66
CA ASN A 583 7.89 36.79 -26.01
C ASN A 583 6.88 35.94 -26.76
N ASP A 584 6.23 34.99 -26.06
CA ASP A 584 5.23 34.13 -26.67
C ASP A 584 3.84 34.78 -26.59
N ARG A 585 3.62 35.76 -27.48
CA ARG A 585 2.35 36.50 -27.53
C ARG A 585 1.22 35.65 -28.07
N GLU A 586 1.51 34.74 -29.00
CA GLU A 586 0.50 33.87 -29.62
C GLU A 586 -0.10 32.93 -28.58
N SER A 587 0.74 32.24 -27.80
CA SER A 587 0.29 31.39 -26.69
C SER A 587 -0.49 32.18 -25.64
N MET A 588 0.00 33.38 -25.26
CA MET A 588 -0.73 34.24 -24.32
C MET A 588 -2.11 34.65 -24.86
N GLY A 589 -2.22 34.96 -26.15
CA GLY A 589 -3.50 35.27 -26.80
C GLY A 589 -4.46 34.08 -26.77
N ALA A 590 -3.98 32.89 -27.10
CA ALA A 590 -4.78 31.66 -27.09
C ALA A 590 -5.30 31.32 -25.69
N GLU A 591 -4.46 31.40 -24.66
CA GLU A 591 -4.85 31.12 -23.26
C GLU A 591 -5.84 32.16 -22.69
N LEU A 592 -5.74 33.42 -23.11
CA LEU A 592 -6.64 34.49 -22.67
C LEU A 592 -8.00 34.48 -23.37
N LEU A 593 -8.11 33.87 -24.55
CA LEU A 593 -9.33 33.88 -25.36
C LEU A 593 -10.52 33.19 -24.66
N PRO A 594 -10.39 31.98 -24.07
CA PRO A 594 -11.47 31.37 -23.29
C PRO A 594 -11.88 32.22 -22.10
N VAL A 595 -10.92 32.87 -21.41
CA VAL A 595 -11.21 33.75 -20.26
C VAL A 595 -12.04 34.95 -20.70
N ALA A 596 -11.65 35.60 -21.80
CA ALA A 596 -12.40 36.69 -22.39
C ALA A 596 -13.79 36.22 -22.87
N GLY A 597 -13.85 35.05 -23.50
CA GLY A 597 -15.08 34.37 -23.91
C GLY A 597 -16.04 34.12 -22.75
N CYS A 598 -15.57 33.57 -21.63
CA CYS A 598 -16.40 33.30 -20.45
C CYS A 598 -17.01 34.59 -19.89
N ARG A 599 -16.25 35.70 -19.91
CA ARG A 599 -16.76 37.01 -19.49
C ARG A 599 -17.85 37.53 -20.42
N VAL A 600 -17.71 37.34 -21.73
CA VAL A 600 -18.75 37.66 -22.73
C VAL A 600 -19.97 36.77 -22.55
N ALA A 601 -19.76 35.46 -22.40
CA ALA A 601 -20.81 34.48 -22.16
C ALA A 601 -21.62 34.84 -20.90
N TYR A 602 -20.98 35.24 -19.81
CA TYR A 602 -21.68 35.69 -18.61
C TYR A 602 -22.60 36.90 -18.86
N GLN A 603 -22.13 37.91 -19.60
CA GLN A 603 -22.96 39.10 -19.89
C GLN A 603 -24.20 38.75 -20.73
N VAL A 604 -24.04 37.88 -21.73
CA VAL A 604 -25.06 37.58 -22.74
C VAL A 604 -26.00 36.44 -22.34
N LEU A 605 -25.48 35.43 -21.63
CA LEU A 605 -26.22 34.20 -21.29
C LEU A 605 -26.72 34.17 -19.84
N VAL A 606 -26.11 34.93 -18.94
CA VAL A 606 -26.43 34.89 -17.50
C VAL A 606 -27.04 36.20 -17.03
N LYS A 607 -26.34 37.33 -17.22
CA LYS A 607 -26.70 38.63 -16.65
C LYS A 607 -27.98 39.21 -17.25
N ASP A 608 -28.09 39.29 -18.58
CA ASP A 608 -29.31 39.76 -19.26
C ASP A 608 -29.67 38.83 -20.42
N LYS A 609 -30.37 37.74 -20.08
CA LYS A 609 -30.77 36.68 -21.02
C LYS A 609 -31.62 37.18 -22.17
N SER A 610 -32.53 38.13 -21.90
CA SER A 610 -33.43 38.70 -22.90
C SER A 610 -32.68 39.52 -23.94
N TRP A 611 -31.82 40.43 -23.48
CA TRP A 611 -31.01 41.28 -24.34
C TRP A 611 -29.96 40.45 -25.09
N GLY A 612 -29.29 39.55 -24.38
CA GLY A 612 -28.26 38.70 -24.95
C GLY A 612 -28.79 37.71 -26.00
N ALA A 613 -30.01 37.20 -25.84
CA ALA A 613 -30.64 36.38 -26.87
C ALA A 613 -30.80 37.14 -28.20
N GLY A 614 -31.11 38.44 -28.16
CA GLY A 614 -31.20 39.30 -29.34
C GLY A 614 -29.85 39.60 -29.99
N LEU A 615 -28.77 39.69 -29.20
CA LEU A 615 -27.41 39.81 -29.74
C LEU A 615 -26.95 38.51 -30.42
N LEU A 616 -27.28 37.37 -29.83
CA LEU A 616 -26.89 36.07 -30.35
C LEU A 616 -27.58 35.68 -31.66
N THR A 617 -28.67 36.35 -32.06
CA THR A 617 -29.28 36.13 -33.39
C THR A 617 -28.46 36.75 -34.52
N ASN A 618 -27.57 37.70 -34.20
CA ASN A 618 -26.80 38.46 -35.18
C ASN A 618 -25.34 37.99 -35.29
N VAL A 619 -24.94 36.97 -34.53
CA VAL A 619 -23.59 36.37 -34.58
C VAL A 619 -23.57 35.05 -35.33
N SER A 620 -22.39 34.58 -35.70
CA SER A 620 -22.22 33.30 -36.38
C SER A 620 -22.68 32.12 -35.49
N PRO A 621 -23.21 31.03 -36.09
CA PRO A 621 -23.57 29.83 -35.34
C PRO A 621 -22.41 29.25 -34.53
N THR A 622 -21.20 29.31 -35.07
CA THR A 622 -19.97 28.84 -34.43
C THR A 622 -19.69 29.60 -33.13
N LEU A 623 -19.72 30.94 -33.16
CA LEU A 623 -19.49 31.75 -31.96
C LEU A 623 -20.59 31.53 -30.91
N SER A 624 -21.85 31.43 -31.36
CA SER A 624 -23.00 31.18 -30.47
C SER A 624 -22.91 29.81 -29.77
N SER A 625 -22.49 28.75 -30.48
CA SER A 625 -22.27 27.42 -29.89
C SER A 625 -21.14 27.46 -28.88
N TRP A 626 -19.99 28.02 -29.28
CA TRP A 626 -18.80 28.10 -28.42
C TRP A 626 -19.08 28.85 -27.12
N LEU A 627 -19.75 30.02 -27.17
CA LEU A 627 -20.14 30.76 -25.97
C LEU A 627 -21.04 29.98 -25.00
N ARG A 628 -21.87 29.05 -25.52
CA ARG A 628 -22.76 28.20 -24.71
C ARG A 628 -22.05 27.01 -24.10
N GLU A 629 -20.95 26.56 -24.70
CA GLU A 629 -20.08 25.50 -24.17
C GLU A 629 -19.20 26.00 -23.01
N LEU A 630 -18.96 27.31 -22.93
CA LEU A 630 -18.14 27.92 -21.88
C LEU A 630 -18.83 27.90 -20.51
N LYS A 631 -18.12 27.37 -19.53
CA LYS A 631 -18.49 27.36 -18.11
C LYS A 631 -18.20 28.72 -17.46
N THR A 632 -19.25 29.40 -17.01
CA THR A 632 -19.17 30.76 -16.43
C THR A 632 -19.16 30.78 -14.90
N ASP A 633 -19.47 29.65 -14.28
CA ASP A 633 -19.55 29.40 -12.84
C ASP A 633 -18.19 29.52 -12.12
N HIS A 634 -17.08 29.34 -12.84
CA HIS A 634 -15.72 29.48 -12.28
C HIS A 634 -15.21 30.93 -12.21
N LEU A 635 -15.97 31.93 -12.68
CA LEU A 635 -15.55 33.33 -12.62
C LEU A 635 -15.68 33.87 -11.18
N VAL A 636 -14.54 34.08 -10.50
CA VAL A 636 -14.49 34.69 -9.16
C VAL A 636 -15.11 36.10 -9.13
N GLN A 637 -14.89 36.88 -10.21
CA GLN A 637 -15.51 38.19 -10.40
C GLN A 637 -16.19 38.24 -11.78
N PRO A 638 -17.47 37.83 -11.86
CA PRO A 638 -18.19 37.75 -13.12
C PRO A 638 -18.71 39.12 -13.60
N GLU A 639 -19.03 40.02 -12.69
CA GLU A 639 -19.51 41.37 -12.99
C GLU A 639 -18.35 42.33 -13.28
N VAL A 640 -17.93 42.36 -14.55
CA VAL A 640 -16.95 43.30 -15.09
C VAL A 640 -17.59 44.22 -16.13
N ASN A 641 -17.10 45.46 -16.24
CA ASN A 641 -17.58 46.40 -17.22
C ASN A 641 -17.26 45.91 -18.65
N VAL A 642 -18.23 46.05 -19.55
CA VAL A 642 -18.09 45.73 -20.99
C VAL A 642 -16.88 46.43 -21.62
N GLN A 643 -16.55 47.64 -21.17
CA GLN A 643 -15.35 48.36 -21.65
C GLN A 643 -14.05 47.63 -21.30
N ASP A 644 -13.95 47.04 -20.10
CA ASP A 644 -12.75 46.29 -19.70
C ASP A 644 -12.67 44.96 -20.43
N ILE A 645 -13.82 44.30 -20.66
CA ILE A 645 -13.90 43.10 -21.50
C ILE A 645 -13.43 43.42 -22.94
N ALA A 646 -13.86 44.56 -23.49
CA ALA A 646 -13.43 45.01 -24.81
C ALA A 646 -11.91 45.29 -24.86
N ASN A 647 -11.35 45.92 -23.83
CA ASN A 647 -9.91 46.18 -23.74
C ASN A 647 -9.12 44.86 -23.70
N LEU A 648 -9.60 43.87 -22.94
CA LEU A 648 -9.02 42.53 -22.88
C LEU A 648 -9.08 41.84 -24.24
N LEU A 649 -10.26 41.82 -24.89
CA LEU A 649 -10.42 41.20 -26.20
C LEU A 649 -9.58 41.86 -27.29
N GLN A 650 -9.45 43.19 -27.26
CA GLN A 650 -8.56 43.89 -28.18
C GLN A 650 -7.10 43.49 -27.95
N HIS A 651 -6.70 43.29 -26.69
CA HIS A 651 -5.37 42.79 -26.37
C HIS A 651 -5.16 41.35 -26.89
N VAL A 652 -6.15 40.47 -26.71
CA VAL A 652 -6.14 39.10 -27.23
C VAL A 652 -6.01 39.08 -28.76
N ALA A 653 -6.84 39.85 -29.46
CA ALA A 653 -6.78 39.98 -30.92
C ALA A 653 -5.43 40.50 -31.41
N ASN A 654 -4.82 41.45 -30.69
CA ASN A 654 -3.49 41.96 -31.04
C ASN A 654 -2.35 40.96 -30.79
N CYS A 655 -2.61 39.89 -30.02
CA CYS A 655 -1.65 38.84 -29.74
C CYS A 655 -1.74 37.66 -30.72
N LEU A 656 -2.87 37.52 -31.42
CA LEU A 656 -3.13 36.45 -32.38
C LEU A 656 -2.93 36.97 -33.82
N PRO A 657 -2.04 36.36 -34.64
CA PRO A 657 -1.83 36.77 -36.03
C PRO A 657 -2.95 36.29 -36.96
N GLU A 658 -3.14 36.97 -38.08
CA GLU A 658 -4.05 36.54 -39.16
C GLU A 658 -3.67 35.13 -39.66
N GLY A 659 -4.61 34.20 -39.60
CA GLY A 659 -4.42 32.79 -39.99
C GLY A 659 -4.18 31.81 -38.84
N PHE A 660 -4.08 32.29 -37.59
CA PHE A 660 -4.12 31.42 -36.40
C PHE A 660 -5.54 30.87 -36.20
N ASN A 661 -5.67 29.62 -35.75
CA ASN A 661 -6.98 28.93 -35.64
C ASN A 661 -8.02 29.74 -34.85
N ASP A 662 -7.57 30.42 -33.81
CA ASP A 662 -8.41 31.17 -32.87
C ASP A 662 -8.62 32.65 -33.25
N TYR A 663 -7.95 33.13 -34.31
CA TYR A 663 -7.98 34.54 -34.70
C TYR A 663 -9.39 34.99 -35.11
N GLU A 664 -10.06 34.23 -35.99
CA GLU A 664 -11.42 34.53 -36.46
C GLU A 664 -12.43 34.57 -35.31
N LEU A 665 -12.26 33.68 -34.32
CA LEU A 665 -13.09 33.64 -33.13
C LEU A 665 -12.86 34.86 -32.24
N ALA A 666 -11.61 35.27 -32.06
CA ALA A 666 -11.24 36.48 -31.31
C ALA A 666 -11.80 37.75 -31.95
N ILE A 667 -11.70 37.91 -33.27
CA ILE A 667 -12.28 39.06 -33.99
C ILE A 667 -13.81 39.07 -33.87
N SER A 668 -14.47 37.92 -34.04
CA SER A 668 -15.92 37.81 -33.88
C SER A 668 -16.39 38.20 -32.47
N LEU A 669 -15.61 37.88 -31.44
CA LEU A 669 -15.87 38.32 -30.07
C LEU A 669 -15.67 39.83 -29.88
N VAL A 670 -14.63 40.41 -30.51
CA VAL A 670 -14.41 41.86 -30.49
C VAL A 670 -15.62 42.58 -31.07
N ASP A 671 -16.12 42.14 -32.23
CA ASP A 671 -17.30 42.73 -32.89
C ASP A 671 -18.55 42.61 -32.02
N LEU A 672 -18.78 41.43 -31.44
CA LEU A 672 -19.89 41.19 -30.51
C LEU A 672 -19.80 42.13 -29.30
N VAL A 673 -18.65 42.24 -28.64
CA VAL A 673 -18.50 43.13 -27.48
C VAL A 673 -18.58 44.61 -27.84
N GLN A 674 -18.16 45.00 -29.04
CA GLN A 674 -18.38 46.37 -29.53
C GLN A 674 -19.88 46.67 -29.69
N SER A 675 -20.67 45.71 -30.19
CA SER A 675 -22.13 45.87 -30.29
C SER A 675 -22.84 45.97 -28.94
N MET A 676 -22.22 45.49 -27.86
CA MET A 676 -22.73 45.63 -26.50
C MET A 676 -22.54 47.03 -25.89
N LYS A 677 -21.67 47.87 -26.48
CA LYS A 677 -21.41 49.23 -26.00
C LYS A 677 -22.43 50.25 -26.52
N GLY A 678 -23.15 49.90 -27.59
CA GLY A 678 -24.26 50.68 -28.14
C GLY A 678 -25.56 50.31 -27.46
#